data_AF-A0A3E0QFK3-F1
#
_entry.id   AF-A0A3E0QFK3-F1
#
_cell.length_a   1.000
_cell.length_b   1.000
_cell.length_c   1.000
_cell.angle_alpha   90.00
_cell.angle_beta   90.00
_cell.angle_gamma   90.00
#
_symmetry.space_group_name_H-M   'P 1'
#
loop_
_entity.id
_entity.type
_entity.pdbx_description
1 polymer ?
#
loop_
_entity_poly.entity_id
_entity_poly.type
_entity_poly.pdbx_seq_one_letter_code
_entity_poly.pdbx_strand_id
1 'polypeptide(L)'
;MIKIVRRLILLISLASTVGIFPKKANATHLAGSDISYTCLGGNTYRVELTFYRDCAGSPAPLGVGIEFRSASCNQYFTDTLLQVTGTGGEITYPCPTQVTRCEDTLSTIPGIQQYRYTGIVTLPMRCADWVISWSYCCRNCDITTMVQQTPCVTGSNPGMYIASTLDNLNFNCNSSPTFTNIPVSFVCVGQNFNFNHGVTDPDGDSLVYSFVNPMQNVNDSIPFVSGYSATNPITSSTPITINSSNGDLNMTPSAIEVGILAVLVQEYRNGMLVGSVVRDMQVYVTPCNNNLPTASGINGGISRDTTVCPGTNICFDIFSNDLDSNQIVTMTWNQGIAGATFNVSGTPHPTGRFCWTTPSSITGTPAYTFTVTVRDDACPNSGFQTFSYTIRVSSPIGSMNISQITCNRAADGSITVNPANPGGSYSYAWTPGGQTTQSISPLDTGTYTVVVTDLIGGCMASQTITLTDPPVMTMSAGVLTQTCAGTNSGIAFANVQGGVGPYQYFWNTTPPTLTDTAYNLAAGVYTVIVTDSRGCSMTDSVTINPSASAVLVSIDSSFTELLCFGDFNGYASISATGGIPGYTYAWNTNPPQFGTVVSNLPAGTYIATATDSAGCTGNVSVTINQPPQILISNTNVPATCNMSDGSISVTVSGGTPSSGGYEYLWNTNDTTSSIINIPAGIYTVTVTDSNSCSVLSTITLNNTNIPSPNAFAASNVSCFGANDGIAVVQDQGGTPPFTYLWNTVPPSSNDTVFNLSPGIYIAQITDSNGCIAFDTVQISEPALLSITVSGFPNCPGDSVGYGTVQSVSGGTGPFSYLWSPMGGTGQTSTGLPAGIYTVTVTDANGCTESATVNIIQPPAVSITLDNVVQPSCFGGSDGSIDVTVTGGAGPNSYFWNPGGATSEDLANIDAGIYILTVTNSGCTYQLTVNVNQPPSMNISAGADTAICGGNSIQLSGSLGSGSSGVWSSASGITFSNPGSPNATASNIPPGFSQITWTVTGPTGCTESDVVEIFNYNRSIFAGNDTAFCGTASWQLNAQAVSGFNGSWSSTGFSTFDNTAIPNATVTVIDYGVDTLRWTISNNACVGSDDLIVTSYQPVNADPGHGHEVCIGEGHLHAEGFTIGTGLWSVVAPGQANILSPNTASSDVNGLQPGRTIFLWQVSNGLCSSSDTVSIYYDQACELELPTGFSPNGDGFNDGYYIKGIEAYPLNVFRVFNRWGNEVYVKDNYRNTDWIGQNTNGDELPEGTYYVILAVKDSSIRKSTFVDLRRKR
;
A
#
# COMPACT_ATOMS: atom_id res chain seq x y z
N MET A 1 62.13 -22.62 -12.37
CA MET A 1 61.22 -22.33 -13.51
C MET A 1 59.81 -22.63 -13.02
N ILE A 2 58.93 -21.62 -12.96
CA ILE A 2 58.19 -21.05 -14.11
C ILE A 2 57.07 -22.02 -14.47
N LYS A 3 55.86 -21.70 -13.99
CA LYS A 3 54.72 -21.18 -14.76
C LYS A 3 54.06 -22.26 -15.60
N ILE A 4 52.73 -22.25 -15.61
CA ILE A 4 51.87 -22.86 -16.64
C ILE A 4 51.89 -24.40 -16.63
N VAL A 5 50.77 -25.08 -16.38
CA VAL A 5 49.52 -24.66 -15.74
C VAL A 5 48.80 -25.94 -15.31
N ARG A 6 48.23 -25.99 -14.09
CA ARG A 6 47.21 -27.01 -13.77
C ARG A 6 45.92 -26.63 -14.50
N ARG A 7 45.82 -26.95 -15.79
CA ARG A 7 44.57 -26.91 -16.55
C ARG A 7 44.11 -28.35 -16.76
N LEU A 8 42.89 -28.57 -16.29
CA LEU A 8 41.91 -29.53 -16.80
C LEU A 8 42.16 -31.04 -16.61
N ILE A 9 41.18 -31.58 -15.87
CA ILE A 9 40.53 -32.91 -15.99
C ILE A 9 40.96 -33.96 -14.96
N LEU A 10 40.20 -33.96 -13.86
CA LEU A 10 39.87 -35.13 -13.06
C LEU A 10 38.50 -34.85 -12.43
N LEU A 11 37.40 -35.22 -13.09
CA LEU A 11 36.03 -35.03 -12.55
C LEU A 11 34.95 -35.80 -13.32
N ILE A 12 34.13 -36.53 -12.53
CA ILE A 12 32.78 -37.10 -12.77
C ILE A 12 32.72 -38.60 -13.08
N SER A 13 32.50 -39.39 -12.04
CA SER A 13 31.31 -40.27 -11.93
C SER A 13 31.10 -40.72 -10.47
N LEU A 14 30.24 -39.99 -9.74
CA LEU A 14 29.69 -40.44 -8.47
C LEU A 14 28.23 -39.94 -8.38
N ALA A 15 27.26 -40.85 -8.40
CA ALA A 15 25.85 -40.47 -8.34
C ALA A 15 24.96 -41.60 -7.79
N SER A 16 24.58 -41.49 -6.52
CA SER A 16 23.29 -42.02 -6.00
C SER A 16 23.06 -41.59 -4.55
N THR A 17 22.20 -40.58 -4.34
CA THR A 17 21.22 -40.44 -3.24
C THR A 17 20.66 -39.01 -3.26
N VAL A 18 19.41 -38.83 -3.70
CA VAL A 18 18.68 -37.56 -3.63
C VAL A 18 17.25 -37.82 -3.18
N GLY A 19 16.79 -37.01 -2.23
CA GLY A 19 15.42 -36.95 -1.76
C GLY A 19 15.29 -37.35 -0.28
N ILE A 20 14.60 -36.59 0.59
CA ILE A 20 13.81 -35.36 0.46
C ILE A 20 13.92 -34.63 1.81
N PHE A 21 14.04 -33.29 1.83
CA PHE A 21 13.42 -32.33 2.78
C PHE A 21 13.91 -30.89 2.46
N PRO A 22 13.23 -29.81 2.90
CA PRO A 22 12.79 -28.77 1.97
C PRO A 22 13.77 -27.60 1.77
N LYS A 23 13.49 -26.81 0.73
CA LYS A 23 14.08 -25.48 0.48
C LYS A 23 14.10 -24.65 1.76
N LYS A 24 15.24 -24.01 2.06
CA LYS A 24 15.28 -22.89 3.02
C LYS A 24 14.27 -21.83 2.58
N ALA A 25 13.51 -21.29 3.53
CA ALA A 25 12.64 -20.15 3.28
C ALA A 25 13.51 -18.92 2.98
N ASN A 26 13.27 -18.28 1.83
CA ASN A 26 13.98 -17.07 1.44
C ASN A 26 13.41 -15.87 2.18
N ALA A 27 14.27 -15.04 2.78
CA ALA A 27 13.87 -13.74 3.29
C ALA A 27 13.56 -12.78 2.12
N THR A 28 12.67 -11.83 2.39
CA THR A 28 12.10 -10.87 1.45
C THR A 28 12.67 -9.48 1.78
N HIS A 29 13.70 -8.98 1.08
CA HIS A 29 14.33 -7.71 1.50
C HIS A 29 13.63 -6.49 0.89
N LEU A 30 12.53 -6.09 1.52
CA LEU A 30 11.85 -4.84 1.22
C LEU A 30 12.82 -3.67 1.36
N ALA A 31 12.84 -2.79 0.36
CA ALA A 31 13.66 -1.57 0.31
C ALA A 31 12.88 -0.29 0.66
N GLY A 32 11.58 -0.26 0.38
CA GLY A 32 10.69 0.86 0.73
C GLY A 32 9.22 0.59 0.40
N SER A 33 8.34 1.54 0.76
CA SER A 33 6.95 1.58 0.32
C SER A 33 6.36 2.99 0.35
N ASP A 34 5.27 3.20 -0.38
CA ASP A 34 4.30 4.28 -0.18
C ASP A 34 2.87 3.75 -0.34
N ILE A 35 1.92 4.39 0.33
CA ILE A 35 0.49 4.07 0.26
C ILE A 35 -0.33 5.36 0.06
N SER A 36 -1.31 5.33 -0.83
CA SER A 36 -2.19 6.46 -1.16
C SER A 36 -3.61 5.99 -1.49
N TYR A 37 -4.55 6.94 -1.52
CA TYR A 37 -5.95 6.67 -1.89
C TYR A 37 -6.53 7.79 -2.76
N THR A 38 -7.46 7.45 -3.67
CA THR A 38 -8.21 8.40 -4.50
C THR A 38 -9.69 8.18 -4.31
N CYS A 39 -10.45 9.25 -4.02
CA CYS A 39 -11.90 9.15 -3.86
C CYS A 39 -12.59 8.89 -5.21
N LEU A 40 -13.45 7.87 -5.28
CA LEU A 40 -14.30 7.55 -6.43
C LEU A 40 -15.77 7.94 -6.22
N GLY A 41 -16.09 8.53 -5.06
CA GLY A 41 -17.44 8.89 -4.63
C GLY A 41 -18.14 7.80 -3.80
N GLY A 42 -19.19 8.18 -3.06
CA GLY A 42 -20.03 7.21 -2.33
C GLY A 42 -19.28 6.32 -1.32
N ASN A 43 -18.37 6.90 -0.54
CA ASN A 43 -17.44 6.18 0.37
C ASN A 43 -16.53 5.15 -0.31
N THR A 44 -16.41 5.17 -1.64
CA THR A 44 -15.58 4.25 -2.42
C THR A 44 -14.28 4.92 -2.82
N TYR A 45 -13.18 4.22 -2.64
CA TYR A 45 -11.82 4.72 -2.86
C TYR A 45 -11.02 3.72 -3.68
N ARG A 46 -10.19 4.20 -4.60
CA ARG A 46 -9.07 3.44 -5.13
C ARG A 46 -7.95 3.54 -4.11
N VAL A 47 -7.41 2.42 -3.64
CA VAL A 47 -6.21 2.39 -2.79
C VAL A 47 -5.04 1.89 -3.64
N GLU A 48 -3.91 2.57 -3.56
CA GLU A 48 -2.69 2.21 -4.27
C GLU A 48 -1.52 2.05 -3.30
N LEU A 49 -0.76 0.97 -3.46
CA LEU A 49 0.45 0.67 -2.70
C LEU A 49 1.61 0.50 -3.67
N THR A 50 2.70 1.24 -3.49
CA THR A 50 3.97 0.91 -4.12
C THR A 50 4.85 0.09 -3.18
N PHE A 51 5.43 -0.98 -3.72
CA PHE A 51 6.36 -1.87 -3.05
C PHE A 51 7.71 -1.79 -3.75
N TYR A 52 8.74 -1.40 -3.00
CA TYR A 52 10.12 -1.39 -3.48
C TYR A 52 10.88 -2.55 -2.82
N ARG A 53 11.53 -3.40 -3.61
CA ARG A 53 12.30 -4.57 -3.10
C ARG A 53 13.68 -4.66 -3.75
N ASP A 54 14.60 -5.31 -3.08
CA ASP A 54 15.84 -5.75 -3.70
C ASP A 54 15.59 -6.79 -4.81
N CYS A 55 16.46 -6.81 -5.80
CA CYS A 55 16.40 -7.77 -6.88
C CYS A 55 16.85 -9.19 -6.50
N ALA A 56 17.76 -9.30 -5.53
CA ALA A 56 18.20 -10.58 -4.99
C ALA A 56 17.24 -11.19 -3.96
N GLY A 57 16.14 -10.49 -3.63
CA GLY A 57 15.14 -10.95 -2.69
C GLY A 57 14.10 -11.90 -3.28
N SER A 58 13.18 -12.29 -2.41
CA SER A 58 12.00 -13.08 -2.76
C SER A 58 11.12 -12.40 -3.83
N PRO A 59 10.39 -13.17 -4.66
CA PRO A 59 9.43 -12.61 -5.62
C PRO A 59 8.40 -11.68 -4.97
N ALA A 60 7.97 -10.67 -5.72
CA ALA A 60 6.81 -9.86 -5.36
C ALA A 60 5.54 -10.76 -5.32
N PRO A 61 4.67 -10.62 -4.31
CA PRO A 61 3.41 -11.35 -4.28
C PRO A 61 2.46 -10.87 -5.38
N LEU A 62 1.51 -11.70 -5.80
CA LEU A 62 0.47 -11.31 -6.78
C LEU A 62 -0.62 -10.40 -6.17
N GLY A 63 -0.68 -10.31 -4.85
CA GLY A 63 -1.56 -9.41 -4.12
C GLY A 63 -1.12 -9.20 -2.68
N VAL A 64 -1.56 -8.10 -2.07
CA VAL A 64 -1.15 -7.64 -0.73
C VAL A 64 -2.38 -7.32 0.11
N GLY A 65 -2.41 -7.80 1.36
CA GLY A 65 -3.48 -7.50 2.31
C GLY A 65 -3.29 -6.14 2.96
N ILE A 66 -4.27 -5.25 2.82
CA ILE A 66 -4.34 -3.91 3.43
C ILE A 66 -5.31 -3.94 4.60
N GLU A 67 -4.97 -3.26 5.68
CA GLU A 67 -5.83 -3.09 6.85
C GLU A 67 -6.57 -1.74 6.80
N PHE A 68 -7.83 -1.75 7.23
CA PHE A 68 -8.67 -0.57 7.36
C PHE A 68 -9.17 -0.48 8.80
N ARG A 69 -8.80 0.59 9.51
CA ARG A 69 -9.11 0.79 10.94
C ARG A 69 -9.78 2.14 11.16
N SER A 70 -10.75 2.24 12.06
CA SER A 70 -11.26 3.52 12.61
C SER A 70 -11.67 3.31 14.06
N ALA A 71 -11.17 4.16 14.97
CA ALA A 71 -11.53 4.10 16.38
C ALA A 71 -12.87 4.80 16.63
N SER A 72 -13.14 5.95 15.98
CA SER A 72 -14.37 6.72 16.14
C SER A 72 -15.63 5.93 15.73
N CYS A 73 -15.51 5.04 14.74
CA CYS A 73 -16.59 4.15 14.29
C CYS A 73 -16.48 2.70 14.80
N ASN A 74 -15.43 2.38 15.58
CA ASN A 74 -15.10 1.01 16.00
C ASN A 74 -15.11 0.00 14.83
N GLN A 75 -14.41 0.32 13.74
CA GLN A 75 -14.33 -0.51 12.53
C GLN A 75 -12.94 -1.11 12.35
N TYR A 76 -12.91 -2.39 11.94
CA TYR A 76 -11.71 -3.09 11.50
C TYR A 76 -12.05 -4.11 10.42
N PHE A 77 -11.39 -4.04 9.27
CA PHE A 77 -11.43 -5.07 8.24
C PHE A 77 -10.15 -5.06 7.38
N THR A 78 -10.00 -6.06 6.51
CA THR A 78 -8.88 -6.14 5.56
C THR A 78 -9.39 -6.40 4.15
N ASP A 79 -8.68 -5.88 3.15
CA ASP A 79 -8.93 -6.16 1.73
C ASP A 79 -7.61 -6.52 1.01
N THR A 80 -7.66 -7.05 -0.20
CA THR A 80 -6.47 -7.46 -0.97
C THR A 80 -6.33 -6.63 -2.24
N LEU A 81 -5.27 -5.81 -2.33
CA LEU A 81 -4.91 -5.15 -3.58
C LEU A 81 -4.19 -6.14 -4.50
N LEU A 82 -4.46 -6.05 -5.81
CA LEU A 82 -3.84 -6.90 -6.82
C LEU A 82 -2.68 -6.18 -7.49
N GLN A 83 -1.64 -6.93 -7.87
CA GLN A 83 -0.47 -6.41 -8.57
C GLN A 83 -0.90 -5.81 -9.93
N VAL A 84 -0.46 -4.59 -10.22
CA VAL A 84 -0.65 -3.94 -11.51
C VAL A 84 0.28 -4.58 -12.54
N THR A 85 -0.29 -5.09 -13.63
CA THR A 85 0.45 -5.70 -14.76
C THR A 85 1.43 -4.71 -15.37
N GLY A 86 2.61 -5.17 -15.79
CA GLY A 86 3.67 -4.31 -16.34
C GLY A 86 4.51 -3.58 -15.29
N THR A 87 4.27 -3.80 -14.00
CA THR A 87 5.18 -3.37 -12.92
C THR A 87 6.25 -4.41 -12.61
N GLY A 88 7.27 -4.03 -11.85
CA GLY A 88 8.46 -4.85 -11.57
C GLY A 88 9.73 -4.39 -12.30
N GLY A 89 9.69 -3.24 -12.97
CA GLY A 89 10.88 -2.60 -13.55
C GLY A 89 11.88 -2.18 -12.48
N GLU A 90 13.17 -2.18 -12.84
CA GLU A 90 14.23 -1.66 -11.99
C GLU A 90 14.15 -0.13 -11.91
N ILE A 91 14.27 0.40 -10.69
CA ILE A 91 14.33 1.84 -10.38
C ILE A 91 15.69 2.28 -9.85
N THR A 92 16.59 1.33 -9.56
CA THR A 92 18.01 1.63 -9.57
C THR A 92 18.39 1.99 -11.01
N TYR A 93 19.09 3.11 -11.19
CA TYR A 93 19.63 3.51 -12.47
C TYR A 93 21.12 3.18 -12.48
N PRO A 94 21.52 1.93 -12.81
CA PRO A 94 22.91 1.68 -13.14
C PRO A 94 23.28 2.54 -14.35
N CYS A 95 24.57 2.82 -14.49
CA CYS A 95 25.10 3.23 -15.79
C CYS A 95 24.64 2.26 -16.89
N PRO A 96 24.35 2.69 -18.13
CA PRO A 96 24.03 1.78 -19.25
C PRO A 96 25.11 0.73 -19.58
N THR A 97 26.28 0.85 -18.95
CA THR A 97 27.43 -0.06 -19.05
C THR A 97 27.62 -0.95 -17.82
N GLN A 98 26.73 -0.88 -16.83
CA GLN A 98 26.76 -1.63 -15.59
C GLN A 98 25.50 -2.50 -15.47
N VAL A 99 25.68 -3.72 -14.99
CA VAL A 99 24.61 -4.71 -14.80
C VAL A 99 24.39 -4.85 -13.30
N THR A 100 23.17 -4.72 -12.81
CA THR A 100 22.87 -4.92 -11.37
C THR A 100 22.46 -6.36 -11.08
N ARG A 101 22.23 -6.67 -9.80
CA ARG A 101 21.63 -7.93 -9.36
C ARG A 101 20.24 -8.25 -9.93
N CYS A 102 19.58 -7.32 -10.60
CA CYS A 102 18.32 -7.56 -11.31
C CYS A 102 18.52 -8.34 -12.61
N GLU A 103 19.64 -8.09 -13.29
CA GLU A 103 19.97 -8.63 -14.61
C GLU A 103 21.04 -9.73 -14.53
N ASP A 104 22.04 -9.59 -13.64
CA ASP A 104 23.04 -10.62 -13.35
C ASP A 104 23.17 -10.87 -11.84
N THR A 105 22.77 -12.08 -11.42
CA THR A 105 22.90 -12.56 -10.03
C THR A 105 24.33 -12.55 -9.47
N LEU A 106 25.36 -12.51 -10.33
CA LEU A 106 26.77 -12.40 -9.93
C LEU A 106 27.23 -10.96 -9.71
N SER A 107 26.43 -9.97 -10.11
CA SER A 107 26.75 -8.55 -9.90
C SER A 107 26.88 -8.23 -8.41
N THR A 108 27.85 -7.38 -8.08
CA THR A 108 27.98 -6.80 -6.73
C THR A 108 27.18 -5.51 -6.56
N ILE A 109 26.57 -4.99 -7.63
CA ILE A 109 25.77 -3.75 -7.58
C ILE A 109 24.33 -4.11 -7.19
N PRO A 110 23.83 -3.65 -6.04
CA PRO A 110 22.44 -3.88 -5.63
C PRO A 110 21.49 -3.13 -6.56
N GLY A 111 20.42 -3.81 -6.98
CA GLY A 111 19.34 -3.23 -7.77
C GLY A 111 18.00 -3.34 -7.04
N ILE A 112 17.09 -2.39 -7.27
CA ILE A 112 15.79 -2.27 -6.62
C ILE A 112 14.70 -2.24 -7.69
N GLN A 113 13.66 -3.07 -7.52
CA GLN A 113 12.48 -3.10 -8.38
C GLN A 113 11.28 -2.39 -7.74
N GLN A 114 10.46 -1.73 -8.56
CA GLN A 114 9.18 -1.15 -8.17
C GLN A 114 8.00 -1.99 -8.67
N TYR A 115 7.18 -2.47 -7.73
CA TYR A 115 5.88 -3.08 -7.98
C TYR A 115 4.77 -2.16 -7.49
N ARG A 116 3.62 -2.09 -8.18
CA ARG A 116 2.44 -1.36 -7.70
C ARG A 116 1.28 -2.32 -7.53
N TYR A 117 0.43 -2.04 -6.55
CA TYR A 117 -0.82 -2.76 -6.28
C TYR A 117 -1.95 -1.76 -6.23
N THR A 118 -3.11 -2.13 -6.78
CA THR A 118 -4.31 -1.28 -6.79
C THR A 118 -5.54 -2.11 -6.45
N GLY A 119 -6.56 -1.47 -5.90
CA GLY A 119 -7.84 -2.07 -5.56
C GLY A 119 -8.89 -1.00 -5.29
N ILE A 120 -10.16 -1.35 -5.41
CA ILE A 120 -11.29 -0.46 -5.13
C ILE A 120 -11.98 -0.96 -3.87
N VAL A 121 -12.05 -0.11 -2.85
CA VAL A 121 -12.58 -0.44 -1.52
C VAL A 121 -13.71 0.53 -1.18
N THR A 122 -14.86 0.01 -0.79
CA THR A 122 -15.98 0.80 -0.26
C THR A 122 -15.96 0.75 1.27
N LEU A 123 -15.72 1.90 1.91
CA LEU A 123 -15.70 1.99 3.37
C LEU A 123 -17.14 1.88 3.91
N PRO A 124 -17.40 1.04 4.94
CA PRO A 124 -18.75 0.70 5.38
C PRO A 124 -19.54 1.89 5.95
N MET A 125 -18.84 2.93 6.40
CA MET A 125 -19.42 4.16 6.93
C MET A 125 -18.39 5.30 6.89
N ARG A 126 -18.85 6.51 7.22
CA ARG A 126 -18.02 7.72 7.31
C ARG A 126 -17.48 7.93 8.71
N CYS A 127 -16.18 8.17 8.83
CA CYS A 127 -15.44 8.29 10.07
C CYS A 127 -14.37 9.39 9.94
N ALA A 128 -14.02 10.02 11.06
CA ALA A 128 -13.05 11.12 11.08
C ALA A 128 -11.59 10.67 11.18
N ASP A 129 -11.35 9.36 11.26
CA ASP A 129 -10.07 8.77 11.68
C ASP A 129 -9.77 7.43 10.99
N TRP A 130 -10.13 7.28 9.72
CA TRP A 130 -9.75 6.08 8.98
C TRP A 130 -8.23 6.01 8.85
N VAL A 131 -7.67 4.86 9.20
CA VAL A 131 -6.27 4.48 8.97
C VAL A 131 -6.28 3.34 7.97
N ILE A 132 -5.72 3.60 6.79
CA ILE A 132 -5.47 2.59 5.75
C ILE A 132 -3.98 2.25 5.86
N SER A 133 -3.66 0.99 6.16
CA SER A 133 -2.27 0.62 6.45
C SER A 133 -1.86 -0.73 5.87
N TRP A 134 -0.54 -0.87 5.71
CA TRP A 134 0.10 -2.07 5.22
C TRP A 134 1.28 -2.41 6.11
N SER A 135 1.51 -3.70 6.33
CA SER A 135 2.66 -4.21 7.07
C SER A 135 3.36 -5.34 6.35
N TYR A 136 4.68 -5.43 6.55
CA TYR A 136 5.51 -6.48 5.98
C TYR A 136 6.59 -6.91 6.96
N CYS A 137 6.89 -8.21 6.99
CA CYS A 137 7.72 -8.79 8.04
C CYS A 137 9.16 -8.26 8.09
N CYS A 138 9.68 -7.83 6.93
CA CYS A 138 11.11 -7.93 6.70
C CYS A 138 11.60 -6.81 5.76
N ARG A 139 12.47 -5.95 6.28
CA ARG A 139 13.42 -5.15 5.49
C ARG A 139 14.69 -5.96 5.20
N ASN A 140 15.63 -5.34 4.48
CA ASN A 140 16.99 -5.85 4.34
C ASN A 140 17.75 -5.89 5.68
N CYS A 141 18.91 -6.52 5.65
CA CYS A 141 19.81 -6.68 6.80
C CYS A 141 21.05 -5.79 6.71
N ASP A 142 21.11 -4.91 5.71
CA ASP A 142 22.26 -4.03 5.45
C ASP A 142 22.14 -2.67 6.15
N ILE A 143 20.96 -2.34 6.72
CA ILE A 143 20.70 -1.10 7.47
C ILE A 143 21.68 -0.97 8.66
N THR A 144 22.54 0.05 8.64
CA THR A 144 23.59 0.28 9.65
C THR A 144 23.21 1.31 10.71
N THR A 145 22.20 2.15 10.49
CA THR A 145 21.85 3.28 11.38
C THR A 145 20.72 2.99 12.37
N MET A 146 20.08 1.82 12.25
CA MET A 146 19.02 1.33 13.15
C MET A 146 19.53 0.22 14.06
N VAL A 147 18.96 0.08 15.27
CA VAL A 147 19.27 -1.05 16.16
C VAL A 147 18.68 -2.32 15.58
N GLN A 148 19.48 -3.05 14.80
CA GLN A 148 19.13 -4.41 14.40
C GLN A 148 19.12 -5.33 15.63
N GLN A 149 18.05 -6.09 15.82
CA GLN A 149 17.98 -7.13 16.84
C GLN A 149 18.80 -8.36 16.43
N THR A 150 20.13 -8.27 16.58
CA THR A 150 21.12 -9.33 16.29
C THR A 150 21.19 -9.73 14.79
N PRO A 151 22.26 -10.43 14.32
CA PRO A 151 22.43 -10.68 12.88
C PRO A 151 21.28 -11.51 12.33
N CYS A 152 20.56 -10.98 11.35
CA CYS A 152 19.30 -11.49 10.79
C CYS A 152 19.18 -13.02 10.80
N VAL A 153 18.47 -13.52 11.80
CA VAL A 153 17.97 -14.89 11.84
C VAL A 153 16.59 -14.91 11.20
N THR A 154 16.21 -16.01 10.54
CA THR A 154 14.88 -16.16 9.93
C THR A 154 13.77 -15.89 10.95
N GLY A 155 13.08 -14.76 10.80
CA GLY A 155 12.01 -14.31 11.68
C GLY A 155 12.33 -13.09 12.58
N SER A 156 13.54 -12.51 12.51
CA SER A 156 13.94 -11.35 13.34
C SER A 156 14.30 -10.08 12.55
N ASN A 157 13.95 -10.02 11.26
CA ASN A 157 14.19 -8.82 10.44
C ASN A 157 13.34 -7.64 10.95
N PRO A 158 13.84 -6.39 10.87
CA PRO A 158 13.02 -5.23 11.20
C PRO A 158 11.85 -5.12 10.21
N GLY A 159 10.63 -5.02 10.75
CA GLY A 159 9.42 -4.90 9.96
C GLY A 159 9.31 -3.57 9.22
N MET A 160 8.31 -3.48 8.34
CA MET A 160 7.79 -2.20 7.85
C MET A 160 6.31 -2.12 8.18
N TYR A 161 5.90 -0.96 8.68
CA TYR A 161 4.51 -0.54 8.76
C TYR A 161 4.38 0.84 8.10
N ILE A 162 3.42 0.98 7.20
CA ILE A 162 3.14 2.23 6.51
C ILE A 162 1.64 2.49 6.49
N ALA A 163 1.24 3.76 6.59
CA ALA A 163 -0.16 4.14 6.73
C ALA A 163 -0.46 5.47 6.07
N SER A 164 -1.71 5.61 5.66
CA SER A 164 -2.35 6.86 5.27
C SER A 164 -3.62 7.07 6.10
N THR A 165 -3.91 8.31 6.51
CA THR A 165 -5.09 8.65 7.31
C THR A 165 -6.12 9.41 6.48
N LEU A 166 -7.42 9.23 6.76
CA LEU A 166 -8.54 9.84 6.04
C LEU A 166 -9.66 10.27 7.00
N ASP A 167 -10.07 11.54 6.94
CA ASP A 167 -11.36 11.99 7.46
C ASP A 167 -12.38 12.06 6.31
N ASN A 168 -13.30 11.10 6.27
CA ASN A 168 -14.42 11.12 5.32
C ASN A 168 -15.79 11.40 5.97
N LEU A 169 -15.79 11.82 7.24
CA LEU A 169 -16.98 12.28 7.96
C LEU A 169 -17.22 13.77 7.76
N ASN A 170 -16.17 14.58 7.94
CA ASN A 170 -16.24 16.02 7.76
C ASN A 170 -16.02 16.43 6.29
N PHE A 171 -15.37 15.56 5.49
CA PHE A 171 -15.07 15.82 4.08
C PHE A 171 -15.63 14.68 3.19
N ASN A 172 -16.74 14.93 2.51
CA ASN A 172 -17.53 13.91 1.80
C ASN A 172 -16.78 13.14 0.69
N CYS A 173 -15.66 13.67 0.21
CA CYS A 173 -14.75 13.07 -0.77
C CYS A 173 -13.39 13.75 -0.59
N ASN A 174 -12.35 12.94 -0.48
CA ASN A 174 -10.98 13.38 -0.19
C ASN A 174 -9.99 12.38 -0.84
N SER A 175 -9.03 12.87 -1.61
CA SER A 175 -8.00 12.05 -2.27
C SER A 175 -6.63 12.41 -1.70
N SER A 176 -5.87 11.42 -1.24
CA SER A 176 -4.61 11.67 -0.54
C SER A 176 -3.53 12.27 -1.44
N PRO A 177 -2.48 12.88 -0.87
CA PRO A 177 -1.33 13.32 -1.64
C PRO A 177 -0.63 12.09 -2.22
N THR A 178 -0.10 12.21 -3.44
CA THR A 178 0.54 11.10 -4.15
C THR A 178 1.99 11.45 -4.51
N PHE A 179 2.92 10.55 -4.20
CA PHE A 179 4.35 10.74 -4.48
C PHE A 179 4.67 10.44 -5.96
N THR A 180 4.89 11.47 -6.81
CA THR A 180 5.16 11.23 -8.24
C THR A 180 6.60 10.84 -8.55
N ASN A 181 7.58 11.27 -7.75
CA ASN A 181 8.99 11.01 -8.04
C ASN A 181 9.42 9.66 -7.43
N ILE A 182 10.20 8.90 -8.20
CA ILE A 182 10.87 7.67 -7.74
C ILE A 182 11.71 8.00 -6.50
N PRO A 183 11.62 7.22 -5.40
CA PRO A 183 12.32 7.54 -4.18
C PRO A 183 13.84 7.43 -4.35
N VAL A 184 14.57 8.30 -3.65
CA VAL A 184 16.03 8.21 -3.59
C VAL A 184 16.45 6.89 -2.95
N SER A 185 17.20 6.09 -3.71
CA SER A 185 17.78 4.83 -3.26
C SER A 185 19.27 4.95 -2.95
N PHE A 186 20.03 5.65 -3.80
CA PHE A 186 21.48 5.78 -3.69
C PHE A 186 21.88 7.25 -3.63
N VAL A 187 22.80 7.57 -2.71
CA VAL A 187 23.38 8.92 -2.57
C VAL A 187 24.90 8.84 -2.46
N CYS A 188 25.56 9.93 -2.85
CA CYS A 188 27.02 10.03 -2.89
C CYS A 188 27.60 10.55 -1.58
N VAL A 189 28.56 9.84 -1.00
CA VAL A 189 29.32 10.32 0.16
C VAL A 189 30.15 11.56 -0.21
N GLY A 190 30.15 12.57 0.66
CA GLY A 190 30.92 13.81 0.51
C GLY A 190 30.33 14.85 -0.44
N GLN A 191 29.14 14.64 -1.00
CA GLN A 191 28.52 15.54 -1.98
C GLN A 191 27.15 16.06 -1.54
N ASN A 192 26.86 17.32 -1.85
CA ASN A 192 25.57 17.93 -1.56
C ASN A 192 24.51 17.38 -2.53
N PHE A 193 23.48 16.76 -1.98
CA PHE A 193 22.40 16.11 -2.71
C PHE A 193 21.06 16.80 -2.39
N ASN A 194 20.40 17.30 -3.43
CA ASN A 194 19.06 17.87 -3.38
C ASN A 194 18.06 16.92 -4.07
N PHE A 195 16.97 16.62 -3.39
CA PHE A 195 15.89 15.77 -3.90
C PHE A 195 14.54 16.31 -3.47
N ASN A 196 13.52 16.08 -4.28
CA ASN A 196 12.15 16.39 -3.93
C ASN A 196 11.25 15.20 -4.29
N HIS A 197 10.37 14.87 -3.35
CA HIS A 197 9.46 13.73 -3.43
C HIS A 197 8.39 13.85 -4.55
N GLY A 198 8.20 15.06 -5.11
CA GLY A 198 7.25 15.31 -6.19
C GLY A 198 5.82 15.06 -5.76
N VAL A 199 5.46 15.41 -4.53
CA VAL A 199 4.12 15.08 -4.01
C VAL A 199 3.10 16.01 -4.64
N THR A 200 2.07 15.43 -5.25
CA THR A 200 0.95 16.15 -5.88
C THR A 200 -0.33 15.84 -5.13
N ASP A 201 -1.11 16.88 -4.87
CA ASP A 201 -2.43 16.79 -4.26
C ASP A 201 -3.53 16.89 -5.35
N PRO A 202 -4.40 15.88 -5.53
CA PRO A 202 -5.45 15.92 -6.55
C PRO A 202 -6.58 16.91 -6.26
N ASP A 203 -6.84 17.19 -4.98
CA ASP A 203 -7.98 18.00 -4.55
C ASP A 203 -7.61 19.50 -4.40
N GLY A 204 -6.31 19.81 -4.38
CA GLY A 204 -5.77 21.17 -4.30
C GLY A 204 -5.47 21.64 -2.88
N ASP A 205 -5.34 20.71 -1.92
CA ASP A 205 -5.09 21.02 -0.52
C ASP A 205 -3.64 21.45 -0.24
N SER A 206 -3.45 22.10 0.92
CA SER A 206 -2.14 22.58 1.35
C SER A 206 -1.35 21.47 2.04
N LEU A 207 -0.13 21.21 1.57
CA LEU A 207 0.72 20.11 2.06
C LEU A 207 1.77 20.58 3.07
N VAL A 208 1.96 19.79 4.13
CA VAL A 208 3.01 19.97 5.14
C VAL A 208 3.90 18.74 5.21
N TYR A 209 5.22 18.93 5.12
CA TYR A 209 6.21 17.86 5.06
C TYR A 209 7.02 17.76 6.37
N SER A 210 7.27 16.53 6.85
CA SER A 210 8.10 16.28 8.03
C SER A 210 8.77 14.91 8.00
N PHE A 211 9.82 14.73 8.82
CA PHE A 211 10.39 13.42 9.11
C PHE A 211 9.65 12.74 10.26
N VAL A 212 9.46 11.43 10.16
CA VAL A 212 8.86 10.59 11.22
C VAL A 212 9.73 9.37 11.50
N ASN A 213 9.57 8.74 12.65
CA ASN A 213 10.28 7.49 12.94
C ASN A 213 9.73 6.37 12.04
N PRO A 214 10.59 5.55 11.40
CA PRO A 214 10.18 4.35 10.69
C PRO A 214 9.42 3.39 11.62
N MET A 215 8.21 2.99 11.23
CA MET A 215 7.36 2.09 12.02
C MET A 215 7.64 0.62 11.65
N GLN A 216 7.62 -0.27 12.66
CA GLN A 216 7.66 -1.72 12.47
C GLN A 216 6.28 -2.38 12.62
N ASN A 217 5.39 -1.76 13.38
CA ASN A 217 3.98 -2.12 13.52
C ASN A 217 3.17 -0.85 13.87
N VAL A 218 1.89 -0.98 14.23
CA VAL A 218 1.01 0.16 14.52
C VAL A 218 1.40 0.99 15.77
N ASN A 219 2.09 0.39 16.74
CA ASN A 219 2.44 1.03 18.02
C ASN A 219 3.95 1.31 18.16
N ASP A 220 4.79 0.50 17.53
CA ASP A 220 6.24 0.55 17.72
C ASP A 220 6.97 1.14 16.50
N SER A 221 7.87 2.07 16.78
CA SER A 221 8.92 2.50 15.85
C SER A 221 10.20 1.71 16.02
N ILE A 222 10.98 1.57 14.95
CA ILE A 222 12.31 0.95 15.01
C ILE A 222 13.27 1.96 15.68
N PRO A 223 13.99 1.59 16.76
CA PRO A 223 14.94 2.50 17.38
C PRO A 223 16.21 2.69 16.53
N PHE A 224 16.70 3.93 16.50
CA PHE A 224 17.97 4.31 15.88
C PHE A 224 19.17 3.91 16.76
N VAL A 225 20.32 3.61 16.15
CA VAL A 225 21.59 3.48 16.89
C VAL A 225 21.96 4.85 17.48
N SER A 226 22.64 4.86 18.62
CA SER A 226 23.13 6.10 19.24
C SER A 226 23.93 6.95 18.24
N GLY A 227 23.48 8.18 17.99
CA GLY A 227 24.01 9.10 16.98
C GLY A 227 23.05 9.39 15.82
N TYR A 228 22.02 8.58 15.63
CA TYR A 228 21.02 8.73 14.55
C TYR A 228 19.61 9.01 15.10
N SER A 229 18.73 9.52 14.24
CA SER A 229 17.31 9.80 14.55
C SER A 229 16.49 9.92 13.26
N ALA A 230 15.16 10.03 13.32
CA ALA A 230 14.35 10.35 12.14
C ALA A 230 14.74 11.67 11.45
N THR A 231 15.24 12.64 12.22
CA THR A 231 15.74 13.93 11.73
C THR A 231 17.23 13.89 11.35
N ASN A 232 17.91 12.77 11.58
CA ASN A 232 19.30 12.52 11.18
C ASN A 232 19.51 11.00 10.89
N PRO A 233 18.85 10.41 9.88
CA PRO A 233 18.82 8.95 9.68
C PRO A 233 20.08 8.37 9.06
N ILE A 234 20.98 9.23 8.57
CA ILE A 234 22.34 8.95 8.11
C ILE A 234 23.25 10.07 8.60
N THR A 235 24.57 9.83 8.69
CA THR A 235 25.51 10.91 8.98
C THR A 235 25.59 11.89 7.80
N SER A 236 25.51 13.19 8.10
CA SER A 236 25.58 14.23 7.08
C SER A 236 26.32 15.46 7.63
N SER A 237 27.29 15.96 6.85
CA SER A 237 28.18 17.07 7.26
C SER A 237 27.44 18.42 7.36
N THR A 238 26.45 18.62 6.49
CA THR A 238 25.34 19.55 6.71
C THR A 238 24.15 18.76 7.26
N PRO A 239 23.49 19.13 8.37
CA PRO A 239 22.34 18.38 8.87
C PRO A 239 21.30 18.17 7.77
N ILE A 240 20.77 16.95 7.67
CA ILE A 240 19.71 16.63 6.73
C ILE A 240 18.46 17.44 7.08
N THR A 241 17.87 18.07 6.06
CA THR A 241 16.70 18.94 6.22
C THR A 241 15.64 18.60 5.19
N ILE A 242 14.38 18.71 5.59
CA ILE A 242 13.21 18.73 4.70
C ILE A 242 12.51 20.07 4.89
N ASN A 243 12.25 20.78 3.79
CA ASN A 243 11.47 22.01 3.82
C ASN A 243 9.99 21.67 3.95
N SER A 244 9.38 22.10 5.07
CA SER A 244 8.00 21.77 5.43
C SER A 244 6.93 22.33 4.49
N SER A 245 7.28 23.23 3.57
CA SER A 245 6.34 23.87 2.63
C SER A 245 6.41 23.35 1.18
N ASN A 246 7.52 22.73 0.77
CA ASN A 246 7.69 22.25 -0.61
C ASN A 246 8.27 20.83 -0.72
N GLY A 247 8.70 20.21 0.39
CA GLY A 247 9.25 18.85 0.40
C GLY A 247 10.70 18.72 -0.08
N ASP A 248 11.44 19.82 -0.26
CA ASP A 248 12.86 19.76 -0.65
C ASP A 248 13.71 19.15 0.46
N LEU A 249 14.32 18.02 0.14
CA LEU A 249 15.29 17.28 0.93
C LEU A 249 16.70 17.75 0.57
N ASN A 250 17.50 18.15 1.56
CA ASN A 250 18.90 18.52 1.39
C ASN A 250 19.80 17.77 2.38
N MET A 251 20.91 17.21 1.89
CA MET A 251 21.91 16.50 2.70
C MET A 251 23.30 16.56 2.05
N THR A 252 24.35 16.34 2.84
CA THR A 252 25.73 16.13 2.36
C THR A 252 26.33 14.94 3.12
N PRO A 253 26.00 13.70 2.73
CA PRO A 253 26.29 12.48 3.50
C PRO A 253 27.78 12.33 3.83
N SER A 254 28.13 11.89 5.03
CA SER A 254 29.53 11.92 5.52
C SER A 254 30.20 10.56 5.74
N ALA A 255 29.45 9.46 5.77
CA ALA A 255 29.97 8.10 5.88
C ALA A 255 29.34 7.16 4.85
N ILE A 256 29.94 5.98 4.65
CA ILE A 256 29.35 4.89 3.86
C ILE A 256 28.47 4.07 4.82
N GLU A 257 27.16 4.07 4.58
CA GLU A 257 26.15 3.57 5.51
C GLU A 257 24.83 3.31 4.77
N VAL A 258 23.93 2.56 5.39
CA VAL A 258 22.55 2.35 4.92
C VAL A 258 21.59 2.80 6.02
N GLY A 259 20.79 3.83 5.74
CA GLY A 259 19.80 4.37 6.67
C GLY A 259 18.37 4.21 6.17
N ILE A 260 17.40 4.59 7.01
CA ILE A 260 15.97 4.61 6.65
C ILE A 260 15.44 6.04 6.75
N LEU A 261 14.88 6.54 5.66
CA LEU A 261 14.23 7.84 5.57
C LEU A 261 12.71 7.63 5.49
N ALA A 262 11.98 8.04 6.54
CA ALA A 262 10.52 8.07 6.53
C ALA A 262 10.01 9.52 6.55
N VAL A 263 9.15 9.84 5.58
CA VAL A 263 8.59 11.17 5.33
C VAL A 263 7.08 11.11 5.45
N LEU A 264 6.54 11.93 6.35
CA LEU A 264 5.12 12.18 6.50
C LEU A 264 4.73 13.43 5.69
N VAL A 265 3.65 13.31 4.93
CA VAL A 265 2.98 14.43 4.26
C VAL A 265 1.56 14.53 4.80
N GLN A 266 1.21 15.69 5.33
CA GLN A 266 -0.12 16.01 5.85
C GLN A 266 -0.84 16.98 4.92
N GLU A 267 -2.11 16.71 4.63
CA GLU A 267 -2.96 17.54 3.77
C GLU A 267 -3.93 18.36 4.62
N TYR A 268 -4.03 19.66 4.33
CA TYR A 268 -4.84 20.62 5.07
C TYR A 268 -5.79 21.37 4.15
N ARG A 269 -7.10 21.21 4.40
CA ARG A 269 -8.20 21.91 3.73
C ARG A 269 -8.72 23.01 4.65
N ASN A 270 -8.63 24.27 4.22
CA ASN A 270 -8.99 25.45 5.03
C ASN A 270 -8.33 25.50 6.43
N GLY A 271 -7.12 24.93 6.56
CA GLY A 271 -6.38 24.86 7.83
C GLY A 271 -6.78 23.72 8.77
N MET A 272 -7.71 22.84 8.39
CA MET A 272 -8.01 21.59 9.09
C MET A 272 -7.29 20.42 8.40
N LEU A 273 -6.71 19.51 9.19
CA LEU A 273 -6.10 18.28 8.69
C LEU A 273 -7.20 17.37 8.13
N VAL A 274 -7.09 16.93 6.88
CA VAL A 274 -8.08 16.05 6.23
C VAL A 274 -7.58 14.62 6.01
N GLY A 275 -6.26 14.46 6.00
CA GLY A 275 -5.60 13.18 5.88
C GLY A 275 -4.08 13.29 5.87
N SER A 276 -3.41 12.18 5.58
CA SER A 276 -1.95 12.13 5.48
C SER A 276 -1.48 10.87 4.78
N VAL A 277 -0.25 10.90 4.26
CA VAL A 277 0.46 9.73 3.71
C VAL A 277 1.89 9.67 4.24
N VAL A 278 2.39 8.45 4.43
CA VAL A 278 3.80 8.19 4.73
C VAL A 278 4.46 7.53 3.52
N ARG A 279 5.69 7.94 3.22
CA ARG A 279 6.65 7.16 2.43
C ARG A 279 7.80 6.73 3.32
N ASP A 280 8.26 5.50 3.17
CA ASP A 280 9.40 4.95 3.90
C ASP A 280 10.36 4.28 2.91
N MET A 281 11.65 4.65 2.96
CA MET A 281 12.67 4.17 2.02
C MET A 281 14.04 3.98 2.66
N GLN A 282 14.76 2.93 2.27
CA GLN A 282 16.19 2.77 2.54
C GLN A 282 17.04 3.67 1.65
N VAL A 283 18.03 4.35 2.24
CA VAL A 283 19.00 5.18 1.53
C VAL A 283 20.39 4.59 1.71
N TYR A 284 21.01 4.22 0.60
CA TYR A 284 22.34 3.62 0.53
C TYR A 284 23.37 4.72 0.21
N VAL A 285 24.23 5.07 1.16
CA VAL A 285 25.31 6.04 0.95
C VAL A 285 26.53 5.32 0.38
N THR A 286 27.01 5.74 -0.78
CA THR A 286 28.03 5.03 -1.56
C THR A 286 29.17 5.96 -2.02
N PRO A 287 30.39 5.43 -2.28
CA PRO A 287 31.45 6.18 -2.95
C PRO A 287 31.05 6.55 -4.39
N CYS A 288 31.15 7.84 -4.72
CA CYS A 288 30.98 8.33 -6.09
C CYS A 288 32.26 9.01 -6.57
N ASN A 289 32.65 8.74 -7.81
CA ASN A 289 33.83 9.32 -8.45
C ASN A 289 33.52 10.54 -9.33
N ASN A 290 32.25 10.90 -9.47
CA ASN A 290 31.73 11.96 -10.33
C ASN A 290 31.06 13.06 -9.52
N ASN A 291 31.01 14.29 -10.03
CA ASN A 291 30.20 15.34 -9.42
C ASN A 291 28.71 15.21 -9.78
N LEU A 292 27.82 15.54 -8.84
CA LEU A 292 26.38 15.51 -9.11
C LEU A 292 25.93 16.68 -10.03
N PRO A 293 25.07 16.42 -11.03
CA PRO A 293 24.57 17.43 -11.95
C PRO A 293 23.67 18.44 -11.24
N THR A 294 23.64 19.67 -11.73
CA THR A 294 22.91 20.78 -11.12
C THR A 294 21.89 21.41 -12.07
N ALA A 295 20.82 21.99 -11.52
CA ALA A 295 19.90 22.86 -12.24
C ALA A 295 19.97 24.28 -11.69
N SER A 296 20.03 25.26 -12.59
CA SER A 296 19.94 26.67 -12.24
C SER A 296 18.60 27.03 -11.61
N GLY A 297 18.52 28.20 -10.98
CA GLY A 297 17.26 28.89 -10.80
C GLY A 297 16.65 29.35 -12.12
N ILE A 298 15.55 30.07 -12.01
CA ILE A 298 14.77 30.63 -13.12
C ILE A 298 15.66 31.56 -13.96
N ASN A 299 15.69 31.34 -15.28
CA ASN A 299 16.52 32.07 -16.25
C ASN A 299 18.01 32.14 -15.87
N GLY A 300 18.56 31.06 -15.28
CA GLY A 300 19.97 31.00 -14.89
C GLY A 300 20.31 31.68 -13.57
N GLY A 301 19.32 32.22 -12.84
CA GLY A 301 19.51 32.80 -11.52
C GLY A 301 19.72 31.73 -10.42
N ILE A 302 19.64 32.16 -9.16
CA ILE A 302 19.66 31.26 -7.99
C ILE A 302 18.27 30.98 -7.40
N SER A 303 17.27 31.81 -7.69
CA SER A 303 15.90 31.62 -7.20
C SER A 303 15.16 30.58 -8.03
N ARG A 304 14.51 29.62 -7.35
CA ARG A 304 13.54 28.69 -7.97
C ARG A 304 12.08 29.10 -7.70
N ASP A 305 11.88 30.11 -6.85
CA ASP A 305 10.61 30.78 -6.63
C ASP A 305 10.49 31.99 -7.56
N THR A 306 9.31 32.16 -8.15
CA THR A 306 8.89 33.39 -8.86
C THR A 306 7.47 33.76 -8.49
N THR A 307 7.16 35.05 -8.62
CA THR A 307 5.81 35.58 -8.43
C THR A 307 5.33 36.21 -9.73
N VAL A 308 4.12 35.85 -10.16
CA VAL A 308 3.49 36.36 -11.39
C VAL A 308 2.04 36.74 -11.15
N CYS A 309 1.46 37.50 -12.08
CA CYS A 309 0.08 37.93 -12.01
C CYS A 309 -0.87 36.85 -12.57
N PRO A 310 -2.17 36.84 -12.18
CA PRO A 310 -3.19 36.03 -12.82
C PRO A 310 -3.29 36.28 -14.34
N GLY A 311 -3.66 35.26 -15.11
CA GLY A 311 -3.80 35.36 -16.58
C GLY A 311 -2.51 35.62 -17.36
N THR A 312 -1.34 35.53 -16.73
CA THR A 312 -0.04 35.80 -17.36
C THR A 312 0.51 34.53 -18.00
N ASN A 313 0.89 34.60 -19.27
CA ASN A 313 1.71 33.56 -19.89
C ASN A 313 3.17 33.74 -19.45
N ILE A 314 3.63 32.91 -18.51
CA ILE A 314 5.01 32.87 -18.05
C ILE A 314 5.78 31.79 -18.81
N CYS A 315 6.91 32.18 -19.40
CA CYS A 315 7.93 31.25 -19.87
C CYS A 315 9.29 31.60 -19.25
N PHE A 316 10.05 30.58 -18.86
CA PHE A 316 11.44 30.74 -18.43
C PHE A 316 12.27 29.51 -18.73
N ASP A 317 13.57 29.71 -18.86
CA ASP A 317 14.54 28.65 -19.14
C ASP A 317 15.21 28.20 -17.82
N ILE A 318 15.36 26.89 -17.65
CA ILE A 318 16.15 26.25 -16.60
C ILE A 318 17.36 25.60 -17.29
N PHE A 319 18.56 25.97 -16.88
CA PHE A 319 19.80 25.42 -17.41
C PHE A 319 20.29 24.27 -16.54
N SER A 320 20.63 23.14 -17.15
CA SER A 320 21.43 22.12 -16.49
C SER A 320 22.92 22.45 -16.58
N ASN A 321 23.71 22.00 -15.61
CA ASN A 321 25.17 22.12 -15.63
C ASN A 321 25.81 20.96 -14.87
N ASP A 322 26.85 20.37 -15.44
CA ASP A 322 27.77 19.46 -14.76
C ASP A 322 29.14 20.13 -14.52
N LEU A 323 29.89 19.64 -13.54
CA LEU A 323 31.30 19.99 -13.38
C LEU A 323 32.18 19.11 -14.29
N ASP A 324 31.73 17.89 -14.60
CA ASP A 324 32.43 16.90 -15.42
C ASP A 324 32.13 17.11 -16.92
N SER A 325 32.79 18.12 -17.50
CA SER A 325 32.57 18.67 -18.86
C SER A 325 32.50 17.71 -20.09
N ASN A 326 32.74 16.41 -19.92
CA ASN A 326 32.64 15.38 -20.96
C ASN A 326 31.33 14.57 -20.91
N GLN A 327 30.45 14.83 -19.94
CA GLN A 327 29.25 14.04 -19.67
C GLN A 327 27.98 14.63 -20.27
N ILE A 328 26.98 13.76 -20.46
CA ILE A 328 25.69 14.12 -21.03
C ILE A 328 24.67 14.21 -19.90
N VAL A 329 24.14 15.41 -19.69
CA VAL A 329 23.04 15.62 -18.75
C VAL A 329 21.71 15.48 -19.47
N THR A 330 20.72 14.91 -18.78
CA THR A 330 19.32 14.84 -19.22
C THR A 330 18.44 15.60 -18.22
N MET A 331 17.30 16.10 -18.70
CA MET A 331 16.32 16.83 -17.88
C MET A 331 14.93 16.22 -18.06
N THR A 332 14.23 16.04 -16.94
CA THR A 332 12.82 15.66 -16.91
C THR A 332 12.08 16.48 -15.86
N TRP A 333 10.75 16.53 -15.93
CA TRP A 333 9.90 17.21 -14.95
C TRP A 333 8.70 16.35 -14.58
N ASN A 334 8.13 16.56 -13.39
CA ASN A 334 7.04 15.72 -12.88
C ASN A 334 5.63 16.11 -13.37
N GLN A 335 5.50 17.10 -14.27
CA GLN A 335 4.21 17.60 -14.76
C GLN A 335 3.27 18.14 -13.66
N GLY A 336 3.80 18.54 -12.49
CA GLY A 336 3.01 18.93 -11.31
C GLY A 336 2.09 20.16 -11.47
N ILE A 337 2.12 20.85 -12.61
CA ILE A 337 1.21 21.96 -12.94
C ILE A 337 0.42 21.60 -14.20
N ALA A 338 -0.88 21.38 -14.04
CA ALA A 338 -1.79 21.05 -15.14
C ALA A 338 -1.81 22.15 -16.23
N GLY A 339 -1.71 21.73 -17.50
CA GLY A 339 -1.70 22.63 -18.65
C GLY A 339 -0.39 23.43 -18.84
N ALA A 340 0.63 23.23 -18.00
CA ALA A 340 1.97 23.71 -18.26
C ALA A 340 2.72 22.80 -19.25
N THR A 341 3.76 23.35 -19.87
CA THR A 341 4.62 22.66 -20.85
C THR A 341 6.08 22.82 -20.47
N PHE A 342 6.89 21.79 -20.74
CA PHE A 342 8.32 21.79 -20.46
C PHE A 342 9.08 21.18 -21.63
N ASN A 343 9.70 22.03 -22.45
CA ASN A 343 10.40 21.61 -23.66
C ASN A 343 11.91 21.57 -23.41
N VAL A 344 12.50 20.38 -23.47
CA VAL A 344 13.93 20.15 -23.24
C VAL A 344 14.67 20.18 -24.57
N SER A 345 15.77 20.94 -24.66
CA SER A 345 16.58 21.05 -25.88
C SER A 345 18.05 21.34 -25.61
N GLY A 346 18.93 20.93 -26.53
CA GLY A 346 20.39 21.13 -26.43
C GLY A 346 21.13 19.94 -25.82
N THR A 347 22.43 19.86 -26.11
CA THR A 347 23.38 18.83 -25.67
C THR A 347 24.78 19.43 -25.60
N PRO A 348 25.69 18.98 -24.73
CA PRO A 348 25.51 17.92 -23.73
C PRO A 348 24.79 18.39 -22.45
N HIS A 349 24.67 19.70 -22.25
CA HIS A 349 23.92 20.31 -21.16
C HIS A 349 22.60 20.88 -21.71
N PRO A 350 21.47 20.17 -21.60
CA PRO A 350 20.18 20.65 -22.06
C PRO A 350 19.68 21.86 -21.26
N THR A 351 18.82 22.63 -21.91
CA THR A 351 17.99 23.68 -21.33
C THR A 351 16.53 23.22 -21.36
N GLY A 352 15.87 23.24 -20.20
CA GLY A 352 14.45 22.97 -20.06
C GLY A 352 13.66 24.27 -20.03
N ARG A 353 12.87 24.53 -21.08
CA ARG A 353 12.01 25.71 -21.17
C ARG A 353 10.63 25.40 -20.63
N PHE A 354 10.32 25.94 -19.45
CA PHE A 354 8.98 25.92 -18.88
C PHE A 354 8.12 27.02 -19.51
N CYS A 355 6.87 26.71 -19.84
CA CYS A 355 5.85 27.68 -20.27
C CYS A 355 4.47 27.29 -19.71
N TRP A 356 3.78 28.25 -19.08
CA TRP A 356 2.44 28.08 -18.52
C TRP A 356 1.65 29.39 -18.58
N THR A 357 0.35 29.31 -18.89
CA THR A 357 -0.58 30.44 -18.72
C THR A 357 -1.27 30.29 -17.38
N THR A 358 -1.01 31.23 -16.46
CA THR A 358 -1.62 31.19 -15.12
C THR A 358 -3.13 31.38 -15.19
N PRO A 359 -3.92 30.79 -14.27
CA PRO A 359 -5.36 31.00 -14.23
C PRO A 359 -5.72 32.49 -14.12
N SER A 360 -6.72 32.93 -14.88
CA SER A 360 -7.12 34.34 -14.95
C SER A 360 -7.93 34.84 -13.75
N SER A 361 -8.57 33.92 -13.02
CA SER A 361 -9.48 34.21 -11.91
C SER A 361 -9.05 33.46 -10.64
N ILE A 362 -8.18 34.09 -9.85
CA ILE A 362 -7.75 33.59 -8.54
C ILE A 362 -7.70 34.71 -7.50
N THR A 363 -7.81 34.32 -6.24
CA THR A 363 -7.76 35.21 -5.07
C THR A 363 -6.57 34.87 -4.18
N GLY A 364 -5.92 35.89 -3.60
CA GLY A 364 -4.74 35.72 -2.77
C GLY A 364 -3.48 35.35 -3.56
N THR A 365 -2.59 34.57 -2.92
CA THR A 365 -1.26 34.23 -3.46
C THR A 365 -0.99 32.72 -3.49
N PRO A 366 -1.83 31.89 -4.15
CA PRO A 366 -1.62 30.44 -4.24
C PRO A 366 -0.25 30.12 -4.87
N ALA A 367 0.37 29.05 -4.38
CA ALA A 367 1.65 28.54 -4.84
C ALA A 367 1.43 27.27 -5.65
N TYR A 368 1.97 27.24 -6.86
CA TYR A 368 1.97 26.07 -7.73
C TYR A 368 3.40 25.54 -7.84
N THR A 369 3.61 24.27 -7.50
CA THR A 369 4.94 23.66 -7.48
C THR A 369 5.08 22.60 -8.57
N PHE A 370 6.29 22.52 -9.13
CA PHE A 370 6.71 21.38 -9.95
C PHE A 370 8.17 21.05 -9.62
N THR A 371 8.61 19.85 -9.97
CA THR A 371 10.00 19.43 -9.78
C THR A 371 10.67 19.12 -11.11
N VAL A 372 11.94 19.49 -11.24
CA VAL A 372 12.81 19.14 -12.37
C VAL A 372 13.92 18.23 -11.88
N THR A 373 14.04 17.05 -12.48
CA THR A 373 15.13 16.12 -12.23
C THR A 373 16.18 16.29 -13.33
N VAL A 374 17.43 16.52 -12.91
CA VAL A 374 18.62 16.46 -13.78
C VAL A 374 19.37 15.17 -13.52
N ARG A 375 19.86 14.49 -14.56
CA ARG A 375 20.63 13.24 -14.45
C ARG A 375 21.86 13.28 -15.36
N ASP A 376 23.00 12.83 -14.88
CA ASP A 376 24.22 12.62 -15.68
C ASP A 376 24.25 11.18 -16.27
N ASP A 377 25.30 10.87 -17.03
CA ASP A 377 25.62 9.52 -17.53
C ASP A 377 26.80 8.85 -16.79
N ALA A 378 27.07 9.27 -15.54
CA ALA A 378 28.21 8.84 -14.76
C ALA A 378 28.03 7.47 -14.08
N CYS A 379 29.15 6.79 -13.83
CA CYS A 379 29.19 5.44 -13.27
C CYS A 379 29.84 5.43 -11.86
N PRO A 380 29.45 4.52 -10.94
CA PRO A 380 28.61 3.33 -11.17
C PRO A 380 27.09 3.58 -11.18
N ASN A 381 26.62 4.64 -10.53
CA ASN A 381 25.21 5.04 -10.50
C ASN A 381 25.08 6.38 -11.22
N SER A 382 24.08 6.55 -12.10
CA SER A 382 23.80 7.85 -12.73
C SER A 382 23.50 8.89 -11.66
N GLY A 383 24.34 9.91 -11.52
CA GLY A 383 24.14 10.99 -10.58
C GLY A 383 22.89 11.77 -10.97
N PHE A 384 22.06 12.11 -9.98
CA PHE A 384 20.87 12.90 -10.21
C PHE A 384 20.56 13.83 -9.04
N GLN A 385 19.86 14.92 -9.34
CA GLN A 385 19.28 15.80 -8.35
C GLN A 385 17.89 16.25 -8.82
N THR A 386 16.97 16.49 -7.88
CA THR A 386 15.59 16.84 -8.18
C THR A 386 15.19 18.09 -7.40
N PHE A 387 15.06 19.20 -8.13
CA PHE A 387 14.83 20.52 -7.57
C PHE A 387 13.36 20.95 -7.72
N SER A 388 12.76 21.52 -6.67
CA SER A 388 11.45 22.17 -6.79
C SER A 388 11.55 23.59 -7.36
N TYR A 389 10.46 24.01 -8.02
CA TYR A 389 10.23 25.36 -8.51
C TYR A 389 8.83 25.80 -8.09
N THR A 390 8.70 27.00 -7.54
CA THR A 390 7.42 27.53 -7.07
C THR A 390 7.00 28.74 -7.91
N ILE A 391 5.81 28.67 -8.49
CA ILE A 391 5.16 29.80 -9.15
C ILE A 391 4.05 30.29 -8.21
N ARG A 392 4.28 31.42 -7.56
CA ARG A 392 3.27 32.10 -6.74
C ARG A 392 2.47 33.02 -7.65
N VAL A 393 1.19 32.75 -7.84
CA VAL A 393 0.35 33.62 -8.66
C VAL A 393 -0.27 34.65 -7.71
N SER A 394 0.32 35.84 -7.65
CA SER A 394 -0.06 36.89 -6.70
C SER A 394 -1.17 37.76 -7.28
N SER A 395 -2.40 37.46 -6.88
CA SER A 395 -3.55 38.30 -7.20
C SER A 395 -3.56 39.55 -6.31
N PRO A 396 -3.69 40.78 -6.86
CA PRO A 396 -4.02 41.96 -6.05
C PRO A 396 -5.39 41.84 -5.35
N ILE A 397 -6.26 40.93 -5.80
CA ILE A 397 -7.56 40.63 -5.18
C ILE A 397 -7.33 39.57 -4.08
N GLY A 398 -7.45 39.97 -2.81
CA GLY A 398 -7.33 39.06 -1.66
C GLY A 398 -8.62 38.30 -1.40
N SER A 399 -9.73 39.03 -1.28
CA SER A 399 -11.08 38.48 -1.21
C SER A 399 -12.11 39.51 -1.71
N MET A 400 -13.40 39.15 -1.74
CA MET A 400 -14.46 40.08 -2.11
C MET A 400 -15.64 39.96 -1.15
N ASN A 401 -16.16 41.09 -0.71
CA ASN A 401 -17.43 41.18 -0.02
C ASN A 401 -18.51 41.54 -1.04
N ILE A 402 -19.52 40.68 -1.21
CA ILE A 402 -20.60 40.83 -2.18
C ILE A 402 -21.92 40.96 -1.41
N SER A 403 -22.59 42.10 -1.56
CA SER A 403 -24.01 42.23 -1.23
C SER A 403 -24.81 41.99 -2.50
N GLN A 404 -25.55 40.89 -2.53
CA GLN A 404 -26.56 40.66 -3.56
C GLN A 404 -27.68 41.70 -3.46
N ILE A 405 -28.42 41.88 -4.55
CA ILE A 405 -29.54 42.81 -4.64
C ILE A 405 -30.63 42.39 -3.65
N THR A 406 -31.20 43.36 -2.92
CA THR A 406 -32.23 43.05 -1.92
C THR A 406 -33.53 42.62 -2.58
N CYS A 407 -34.07 43.44 -3.49
CA CYS A 407 -35.38 43.26 -4.11
C CYS A 407 -35.30 43.11 -5.63
N ASN A 408 -36.28 42.45 -6.24
CA ASN A 408 -36.37 42.37 -7.69
C ASN A 408 -36.45 43.78 -8.29
N ARG A 409 -35.50 44.14 -9.15
CA ARG A 409 -35.27 45.49 -9.73
C ARG A 409 -34.87 46.58 -8.73
N ALA A 410 -34.35 46.22 -7.55
CA ALA A 410 -33.61 47.17 -6.73
C ALA A 410 -32.21 47.38 -7.29
N ALA A 411 -31.72 48.61 -7.15
CA ALA A 411 -30.41 49.03 -7.64
C ALA A 411 -29.37 49.06 -6.50
N ASP A 412 -29.48 48.19 -5.49
CA ASP A 412 -28.80 48.33 -4.19
C ASP A 412 -27.73 47.27 -3.88
N GLY A 413 -27.39 46.44 -4.86
CA GLY A 413 -26.24 45.55 -4.77
C GLY A 413 -24.94 46.31 -4.49
N SER A 414 -23.96 45.65 -3.89
CA SER A 414 -22.64 46.23 -3.70
C SER A 414 -21.54 45.19 -3.81
N ILE A 415 -20.40 45.58 -4.36
CA ILE A 415 -19.21 44.74 -4.43
C ILE A 415 -18.04 45.54 -3.89
N THR A 416 -17.36 44.99 -2.89
CA THR A 416 -16.13 45.54 -2.32
C THR A 416 -15.01 44.54 -2.49
N VAL A 417 -13.95 44.95 -3.18
CA VAL A 417 -12.71 44.18 -3.23
C VAL A 417 -11.92 44.41 -1.95
N ASN A 418 -11.48 43.35 -1.31
CA ASN A 418 -10.48 43.40 -0.26
C ASN A 418 -9.11 43.09 -0.90
N PRO A 419 -8.19 44.06 -1.05
CA PRO A 419 -6.90 43.80 -1.68
C PRO A 419 -6.05 42.84 -0.83
N ALA A 420 -5.19 42.06 -1.49
CA ALA A 420 -4.40 41.01 -0.84
C ALA A 420 -3.40 41.53 0.21
N ASN A 421 -2.95 42.79 0.09
CA ASN A 421 -2.15 43.45 1.12
C ASN A 421 -2.87 44.71 1.65
N PRO A 422 -3.48 44.66 2.84
CA PRO A 422 -4.16 45.80 3.46
C PRO A 422 -3.18 46.95 3.79
N GLY A 423 -3.02 47.89 2.85
CA GLY A 423 -2.07 49.00 2.93
C GLY A 423 -1.29 49.26 1.64
N GLY A 424 -1.38 48.36 0.64
CA GLY A 424 -0.82 48.58 -0.70
C GLY A 424 -1.54 49.68 -1.49
N SER A 425 -0.91 50.15 -2.56
CA SER A 425 -1.47 51.15 -3.48
C SER A 425 -2.05 50.46 -4.71
N TYR A 426 -3.36 50.60 -4.93
CA TYR A 426 -4.09 49.89 -5.98
C TYR A 426 -4.95 50.85 -6.81
N SER A 427 -5.12 50.54 -8.09
CA SER A 427 -6.20 51.09 -8.92
C SER A 427 -7.22 50.01 -9.26
N TYR A 428 -8.45 50.44 -9.50
CA TYR A 428 -9.58 49.59 -9.84
C TYR A 428 -10.15 50.08 -11.17
N ALA A 429 -10.69 49.18 -11.99
CA ALA A 429 -11.40 49.49 -13.22
C ALA A 429 -12.57 48.53 -13.37
N TRP A 430 -13.79 49.03 -13.16
CA TRP A 430 -15.01 48.23 -13.21
C TRP A 430 -15.69 48.30 -14.57
N THR A 431 -16.25 47.18 -15.01
CA THR A 431 -17.06 47.07 -16.24
C THR A 431 -18.33 46.24 -15.96
N PRO A 432 -19.51 46.64 -16.44
CA PRO A 432 -19.83 47.92 -17.07
C PRO A 432 -19.81 49.08 -16.06
N GLY A 433 -19.49 50.29 -16.52
CA GLY A 433 -19.63 51.54 -15.74
C GLY A 433 -18.36 52.39 -15.58
N GLY A 434 -17.16 51.80 -15.68
CA GLY A 434 -15.89 52.54 -15.68
C GLY A 434 -15.48 53.13 -14.32
N GLN A 435 -16.08 52.68 -13.22
CA GLN A 435 -15.75 53.15 -11.87
C GLN A 435 -14.32 52.73 -11.48
N THR A 436 -13.68 53.51 -10.59
CA THR A 436 -12.27 53.32 -10.22
C THR A 436 -12.02 53.16 -8.71
N THR A 437 -13.07 52.89 -7.94
CA THR A 437 -13.03 52.72 -6.48
C THR A 437 -12.97 51.25 -6.06
N GLN A 438 -12.41 51.01 -4.87
CA GLN A 438 -12.31 49.67 -4.25
C GLN A 438 -13.69 49.01 -4.01
N SER A 439 -14.66 49.82 -3.63
CA SER A 439 -16.07 49.46 -3.50
C SER A 439 -16.86 50.13 -4.61
N ILE A 440 -17.82 49.40 -5.18
CA ILE A 440 -18.87 49.95 -6.03
C ILE A 440 -20.25 49.64 -5.46
N SER A 441 -21.04 50.69 -5.33
CA SER A 441 -22.44 50.67 -4.92
C SER A 441 -23.09 52.00 -5.30
N PRO A 442 -24.42 52.07 -5.45
CA PRO A 442 -25.37 50.95 -5.42
C PRO A 442 -25.52 50.36 -6.85
N LEU A 443 -25.79 49.05 -6.98
CA LEU A 443 -25.73 48.29 -8.26
C LEU A 443 -27.02 47.53 -8.61
N ASP A 444 -27.33 47.51 -9.91
CA ASP A 444 -28.42 46.76 -10.53
C ASP A 444 -28.07 45.28 -10.81
N THR A 445 -29.04 44.50 -11.33
CA THR A 445 -28.82 43.14 -11.82
C THR A 445 -27.92 43.13 -13.05
N GLY A 446 -26.91 42.26 -13.06
CA GLY A 446 -25.93 42.20 -14.14
C GLY A 446 -24.60 41.57 -13.74
N THR A 447 -23.73 41.43 -14.74
CA THR A 447 -22.39 40.89 -14.57
C THR A 447 -21.38 42.04 -14.51
N TYR A 448 -20.70 42.17 -13.36
CA TYR A 448 -19.68 43.17 -13.09
C TYR A 448 -18.31 42.50 -13.06
N THR A 449 -17.38 42.98 -13.88
CA THR A 449 -15.98 42.58 -13.87
C THR A 449 -15.12 43.73 -13.35
N VAL A 450 -14.41 43.49 -12.25
CA VAL A 450 -13.33 44.38 -11.80
C VAL A 450 -12.02 43.93 -12.41
N VAL A 451 -11.21 44.89 -12.85
CA VAL A 451 -9.77 44.71 -13.03
C VAL A 451 -9.07 45.53 -11.95
N VAL A 452 -8.31 44.87 -11.08
CA VAL A 452 -7.52 45.51 -10.03
C VAL A 452 -6.06 45.50 -10.44
N THR A 453 -5.39 46.63 -10.34
CA THR A 453 -3.96 46.79 -10.62
C THR A 453 -3.21 47.19 -9.36
N ASP A 454 -2.21 46.42 -8.96
CA ASP A 454 -1.21 46.85 -7.98
C ASP A 454 -0.30 47.92 -8.63
N LEU A 455 -0.27 49.13 -8.06
CA LEU A 455 0.50 50.25 -8.60
C LEU A 455 1.99 50.20 -8.24
N ILE A 456 2.39 49.29 -7.34
CA ILE A 456 3.78 49.05 -6.94
C ILE A 456 4.30 47.77 -7.61
N GLY A 457 3.53 46.69 -7.52
CA GLY A 457 3.87 45.38 -8.12
C GLY A 457 3.56 45.27 -9.62
N GLY A 458 2.76 46.19 -10.18
CA GLY A 458 2.34 46.18 -11.58
C GLY A 458 1.32 45.09 -11.95
N CYS A 459 0.98 44.20 -11.02
CA CYS A 459 0.11 43.06 -11.31
C CYS A 459 -1.35 43.44 -11.48
N MET A 460 -1.96 42.90 -12.53
CA MET A 460 -3.38 43.01 -12.82
C MET A 460 -4.08 41.67 -12.54
N ALA A 461 -5.28 41.71 -11.96
CA ALA A 461 -6.19 40.57 -11.93
C ALA A 461 -7.61 41.01 -12.25
N SER A 462 -8.33 40.16 -12.98
CA SER A 462 -9.74 40.37 -13.30
C SER A 462 -10.61 39.37 -12.54
N GLN A 463 -11.68 39.85 -11.90
CA GLN A 463 -12.68 38.97 -11.31
C GLN A 463 -14.08 39.40 -11.74
N THR A 464 -14.87 38.41 -12.15
CA THR A 464 -16.25 38.61 -12.61
C THR A 464 -17.22 38.12 -11.53
N ILE A 465 -18.23 38.95 -11.24
CA ILE A 465 -19.28 38.75 -10.26
C ILE A 465 -20.61 38.97 -10.98
N THR A 466 -21.55 38.04 -10.86
CA THR A 466 -22.93 38.28 -11.31
C THR A 466 -23.79 38.61 -10.09
N LEU A 467 -24.43 39.77 -10.13
CA LEU A 467 -25.53 40.13 -9.24
C LEU A 467 -26.81 39.70 -9.93
N THR A 468 -27.61 38.87 -9.26
CA THR A 468 -28.88 38.38 -9.79
C THR A 468 -30.05 38.96 -9.01
N ASP A 469 -31.07 39.39 -9.74
CA ASP A 469 -32.39 39.67 -9.16
C ASP A 469 -32.89 38.46 -8.34
N PRO A 470 -33.43 38.67 -7.13
CA PRO A 470 -34.26 37.65 -6.50
C PRO A 470 -35.57 37.44 -7.29
N PRO A 471 -36.25 36.28 -7.14
CA PRO A 471 -37.52 36.02 -7.84
C PRO A 471 -38.56 37.12 -7.57
N VAL A 472 -39.35 37.49 -8.58
CA VAL A 472 -40.39 38.54 -8.46
C VAL A 472 -41.41 38.15 -7.37
N MET A 473 -41.52 38.95 -6.31
CA MET A 473 -42.55 38.74 -5.28
C MET A 473 -43.93 39.12 -5.79
N THR A 474 -44.90 38.23 -5.57
CA THR A 474 -46.33 38.41 -5.85
C THR A 474 -47.14 37.95 -4.63
N MET A 475 -48.30 38.57 -4.40
CA MET A 475 -49.12 38.32 -3.20
C MET A 475 -50.62 38.31 -3.52
N SER A 476 -51.41 37.52 -2.78
CA SER A 476 -52.88 37.64 -2.71
C SER A 476 -53.44 37.28 -1.34
N ALA A 477 -54.37 38.10 -0.82
CA ALA A 477 -55.05 37.89 0.46
C ALA A 477 -56.42 37.19 0.34
N GLY A 478 -56.78 36.38 1.35
CA GLY A 478 -58.05 35.64 1.43
C GLY A 478 -58.61 35.52 2.85
N VAL A 479 -59.88 35.08 2.99
CA VAL A 479 -60.60 34.97 4.29
C VAL A 479 -61.44 33.72 4.45
N LEU A 480 -61.66 33.34 5.70
CA LEU A 480 -62.72 32.45 6.17
C LEU A 480 -63.60 33.19 7.20
N THR A 481 -64.93 33.13 7.00
CA THR A 481 -65.92 33.82 7.83
C THR A 481 -66.19 33.09 9.14
N GLN A 482 -66.66 33.83 10.15
CA GLN A 482 -66.75 33.42 11.55
C GLN A 482 -68.07 32.68 11.85
N THR A 483 -68.06 31.61 12.65
CA THR A 483 -69.30 30.85 12.93
C THR A 483 -70.13 31.47 14.06
N CYS A 484 -69.52 31.97 15.13
CA CYS A 484 -70.21 32.38 16.35
C CYS A 484 -69.84 33.82 16.75
N ALA A 485 -70.81 34.74 16.76
CA ALA A 485 -70.70 36.11 17.25
C ALA A 485 -70.14 36.17 18.69
N GLY A 486 -69.21 37.10 18.91
CA GLY A 486 -68.49 37.23 20.18
C GLY A 486 -67.28 36.30 20.33
N THR A 487 -67.14 35.26 19.49
CA THR A 487 -65.82 34.67 19.25
C THR A 487 -65.01 35.60 18.35
N ASN A 488 -63.71 35.33 18.23
CA ASN A 488 -62.88 35.97 17.21
C ASN A 488 -62.56 34.99 16.07
N SER A 489 -63.36 33.95 15.79
CA SER A 489 -62.92 32.83 14.93
C SER A 489 -62.78 33.13 13.41
N GLY A 490 -62.76 34.40 12.99
CA GLY A 490 -62.38 34.79 11.64
C GLY A 490 -60.89 34.57 11.36
N ILE A 491 -60.56 34.26 10.10
CA ILE A 491 -59.20 34.03 9.63
C ILE A 491 -58.96 34.83 8.35
N ALA A 492 -57.83 35.55 8.29
CA ALA A 492 -57.30 36.15 7.07
C ALA A 492 -55.90 35.59 6.78
N PHE A 493 -55.56 35.31 5.52
CA PHE A 493 -54.28 34.73 5.13
C PHE A 493 -53.73 35.38 3.86
N ALA A 494 -52.40 35.38 3.72
CA ALA A 494 -51.67 35.93 2.58
C ALA A 494 -50.87 34.83 1.88
N ASN A 495 -51.16 34.58 0.60
CA ASN A 495 -50.37 33.68 -0.23
C ASN A 495 -49.31 34.47 -0.97
N VAL A 496 -48.04 34.07 -0.81
CA VAL A 496 -46.87 34.77 -1.36
C VAL A 496 -46.12 33.83 -2.31
N GLN A 497 -45.79 34.29 -3.51
CA GLN A 497 -44.95 33.55 -4.46
C GLN A 497 -43.83 34.45 -4.99
N GLY A 498 -42.59 33.93 -4.97
CA GLY A 498 -41.38 34.73 -5.22
C GLY A 498 -41.00 35.65 -4.06
N GLY A 499 -39.90 36.39 -4.20
CA GLY A 499 -39.14 36.97 -3.08
C GLY A 499 -38.14 35.98 -2.47
N VAL A 500 -37.45 36.38 -1.39
CA VAL A 500 -36.46 35.53 -0.70
C VAL A 500 -36.89 35.23 0.73
N GLY A 501 -37.39 34.01 0.96
CA GLY A 501 -37.75 33.55 2.32
C GLY A 501 -36.56 33.54 3.29
N PRO A 502 -36.79 33.67 4.62
CA PRO A 502 -38.10 33.74 5.29
C PRO A 502 -38.80 35.10 5.15
N TYR A 503 -40.13 35.08 4.99
CA TYR A 503 -40.96 36.29 4.95
C TYR A 503 -41.36 36.73 6.37
N GLN A 504 -41.30 38.02 6.61
CA GLN A 504 -41.94 38.71 7.73
C GLN A 504 -43.31 39.22 7.28
N TYR A 505 -44.33 39.04 8.12
CA TYR A 505 -45.66 39.57 7.85
C TYR A 505 -45.96 40.68 8.85
N PHE A 506 -46.89 41.56 8.52
CA PHE A 506 -47.43 42.56 9.42
C PHE A 506 -48.90 42.79 9.05
N TRP A 507 -49.80 42.16 9.80
CA TRP A 507 -51.23 42.47 9.73
C TRP A 507 -51.54 43.64 10.66
N ASN A 508 -52.46 44.53 10.26
CA ASN A 508 -52.93 45.67 11.06
C ASN A 508 -53.82 45.31 12.27
N THR A 509 -53.65 44.10 12.81
CA THR A 509 -54.26 43.65 14.06
C THR A 509 -53.66 44.37 15.27
N THR A 510 -54.30 44.23 16.43
CA THR A 510 -53.84 44.82 17.70
C THR A 510 -53.73 43.75 18.79
N PRO A 511 -52.52 43.32 19.19
CA PRO A 511 -51.22 43.66 18.61
C PRO A 511 -51.03 43.13 17.17
N PRO A 512 -50.11 43.70 16.37
CA PRO A 512 -49.89 43.28 15.00
C PRO A 512 -49.46 41.81 14.90
N THR A 513 -50.09 41.08 13.98
CA THR A 513 -49.81 39.67 13.73
C THR A 513 -48.71 39.55 12.69
N LEU A 514 -47.66 38.79 13.01
CA LEU A 514 -46.43 38.73 12.21
C LEU A 514 -46.26 37.44 11.39
N THR A 515 -47.35 36.68 11.24
CA THR A 515 -47.43 35.40 10.51
C THR A 515 -48.20 35.51 9.20
N ASP A 516 -48.00 34.55 8.30
CA ASP A 516 -48.70 34.45 6.99
C ASP A 516 -50.23 34.48 7.09
N THR A 517 -50.73 33.95 8.20
CA THR A 517 -52.13 33.86 8.54
C THR A 517 -52.38 34.59 9.86
N ALA A 518 -53.36 35.49 9.84
CA ALA A 518 -53.92 36.14 11.00
C ALA A 518 -55.20 35.41 11.43
N TYR A 519 -55.07 34.66 12.53
CA TYR A 519 -56.14 33.97 13.22
C TYR A 519 -56.74 34.84 14.31
N ASN A 520 -57.89 34.42 14.85
CA ASN A 520 -58.56 35.12 15.95
C ASN A 520 -58.94 36.56 15.58
N LEU A 521 -59.48 36.75 14.38
CA LEU A 521 -60.01 38.02 13.88
C LEU A 521 -61.50 38.17 14.15
N ALA A 522 -61.86 39.31 14.75
CA ALA A 522 -63.24 39.76 14.83
C ALA A 522 -63.77 40.18 13.45
N ALA A 523 -65.06 40.52 13.36
CA ALA A 523 -65.61 41.14 12.16
C ALA A 523 -64.94 42.50 11.89
N GLY A 524 -64.34 42.68 10.72
CA GLY A 524 -63.51 43.84 10.40
C GLY A 524 -62.80 43.75 9.05
N VAL A 525 -62.03 44.80 8.73
CA VAL A 525 -61.17 44.90 7.54
C VAL A 525 -59.71 44.81 7.97
N TYR A 526 -58.95 43.91 7.33
CA TYR A 526 -57.56 43.61 7.69
C TYR A 526 -56.63 43.81 6.50
N THR A 527 -55.50 44.47 6.72
CA THR A 527 -54.45 44.74 5.73
C THR A 527 -53.17 44.03 6.14
N VAL A 528 -52.49 43.39 5.20
CA VAL A 528 -51.18 42.76 5.40
C VAL A 528 -50.10 43.51 4.65
N ILE A 529 -48.96 43.73 5.30
CA ILE A 529 -47.68 44.03 4.65
C ILE A 529 -46.84 42.76 4.74
N VAL A 530 -46.33 42.26 3.63
CA VAL A 530 -45.36 41.15 3.61
C VAL A 530 -44.02 41.71 3.19
N THR A 531 -42.99 41.48 4.00
CA THR A 531 -41.61 41.89 3.77
C THR A 531 -40.74 40.64 3.71
N ASP A 532 -39.95 40.42 2.65
CA ASP A 532 -39.04 39.26 2.63
C ASP A 532 -37.78 39.44 3.50
N SER A 533 -36.94 38.41 3.56
CA SER A 533 -35.71 38.41 4.37
C SER A 533 -34.68 39.46 3.93
N ARG A 534 -34.89 40.10 2.78
CA ARG A 534 -34.04 41.16 2.23
C ARG A 534 -34.65 42.56 2.38
N GLY A 535 -35.85 42.68 2.96
CA GLY A 535 -36.49 43.96 3.26
C GLY A 535 -37.53 44.44 2.24
N CYS A 536 -37.96 43.57 1.33
CA CYS A 536 -38.81 43.93 0.19
C CYS A 536 -40.29 43.80 0.51
N SER A 537 -41.01 44.91 0.60
CA SER A 537 -42.41 44.94 1.08
C SER A 537 -43.48 45.03 -0.03
N MET A 538 -44.55 44.25 0.12
CA MET A 538 -45.80 44.28 -0.67
C MET A 538 -47.01 44.42 0.27
N THR A 539 -48.16 44.93 -0.19
CA THR A 539 -49.36 45.18 0.67
C THR A 539 -50.67 44.77 0.00
N ASP A 540 -51.59 44.13 0.75
CA ASP A 540 -52.94 43.71 0.30
C ASP A 540 -53.99 43.75 1.47
N SER A 541 -55.29 43.53 1.21
CA SER A 541 -56.37 43.70 2.21
C SER A 541 -57.65 42.84 2.01
N VAL A 542 -58.39 42.56 3.10
CA VAL A 542 -59.54 41.62 3.12
C VAL A 542 -60.57 41.86 4.28
N THR A 543 -61.74 41.19 4.34
CA THR A 543 -62.88 41.53 5.28
C THR A 543 -63.68 40.31 5.82
N ILE A 544 -64.19 40.34 7.07
CA ILE A 544 -64.77 39.19 7.84
C ILE A 544 -66.15 39.49 8.53
N ASN A 545 -67.07 38.51 8.67
CA ASN A 545 -68.41 38.59 9.34
C ASN A 545 -68.89 37.27 10.06
N PRO A 546 -69.79 37.27 11.10
CA PRO A 546 -70.19 36.08 11.92
C PRO A 546 -71.67 35.56 11.87
N SER A 547 -71.98 34.35 12.42
CA SER A 547 -73.33 33.69 12.31
C SER A 547 -74.17 33.18 13.54
N ALA A 548 -73.70 33.03 14.80
CA ALA A 548 -74.52 32.48 15.94
C ALA A 548 -74.13 33.00 17.36
N SER A 549 -74.91 32.82 18.44
CA SER A 549 -74.64 33.41 19.79
C SER A 549 -73.88 32.51 20.80
N ALA A 550 -73.36 33.08 21.92
CA ALA A 550 -72.37 32.46 22.83
C ALA A 550 -72.88 31.78 24.13
N VAL A 551 -71.97 31.04 24.82
CA VAL A 551 -72.16 30.17 26.02
C VAL A 551 -71.37 30.70 27.24
N LEU A 552 -71.84 30.42 28.48
CA LEU A 552 -71.30 30.91 29.78
C LEU A 552 -71.05 29.76 30.79
N VAL A 553 -69.98 29.81 31.58
CA VAL A 553 -69.52 28.72 32.49
C VAL A 553 -68.95 29.27 33.81
N SER A 554 -69.07 28.53 34.93
CA SER A 554 -68.60 28.90 36.28
C SER A 554 -67.97 27.74 37.08
N ILE A 555 -67.12 28.07 38.07
CA ILE A 555 -66.47 27.13 39.02
C ILE A 555 -67.28 27.09 40.33
N ASP A 556 -67.46 25.90 40.89
CA ASP A 556 -68.27 25.67 42.09
C ASP A 556 -67.42 25.46 43.37
N SER A 557 -66.26 24.78 43.30
CA SER A 557 -65.30 24.61 44.43
C SER A 557 -63.91 24.11 43.98
N SER A 558 -62.86 24.33 44.79
CA SER A 558 -61.48 23.83 44.58
C SER A 558 -60.61 23.85 45.85
N PHE A 559 -59.42 23.19 45.81
CA PHE A 559 -58.39 23.20 46.86
C PHE A 559 -57.06 23.71 46.29
N THR A 560 -56.39 24.65 46.99
CA THR A 560 -55.49 25.61 46.33
C THR A 560 -53.98 25.43 46.55
N GLU A 561 -53.54 24.62 47.52
CA GLU A 561 -52.12 24.52 47.91
C GLU A 561 -51.66 23.06 48.07
N LEU A 562 -50.62 22.70 47.32
CA LEU A 562 -49.89 21.43 47.40
C LEU A 562 -48.68 21.58 48.33
N LEU A 563 -48.29 20.51 49.02
CA LEU A 563 -47.28 20.57 50.09
C LEU A 563 -45.85 20.39 49.58
N CYS A 564 -45.65 19.58 48.53
CA CYS A 564 -44.36 19.40 47.86
C CYS A 564 -44.37 19.89 46.42
N PHE A 565 -43.20 20.32 45.93
CA PHE A 565 -42.99 20.61 44.51
C PHE A 565 -43.15 19.30 43.71
N GLY A 566 -44.16 19.23 42.85
CA GLY A 566 -44.46 18.04 42.03
C GLY A 566 -45.49 17.09 42.64
N ASP A 567 -46.25 17.49 43.66
CA ASP A 567 -47.43 16.73 44.11
C ASP A 567 -48.55 16.71 43.05
N PHE A 568 -49.45 15.71 43.14
CA PHE A 568 -50.53 15.47 42.17
C PHE A 568 -51.92 15.28 42.83
N ASN A 569 -52.22 15.85 44.00
CA ASN A 569 -53.42 15.48 44.80
C ASN A 569 -54.54 16.56 44.89
N GLY A 570 -54.52 17.61 44.05
CA GLY A 570 -55.54 18.67 44.02
C GLY A 570 -56.90 18.26 43.38
N TYR A 571 -57.94 19.11 43.49
CA TYR A 571 -59.28 18.88 42.92
C TYR A 571 -60.07 20.19 42.58
N ALA A 572 -61.07 20.10 41.68
CA ALA A 572 -61.96 21.21 41.27
C ALA A 572 -63.35 20.77 40.71
N SER A 573 -64.32 21.70 40.56
CA SER A 573 -65.70 21.43 40.06
C SER A 573 -66.43 22.62 39.35
N ILE A 574 -67.45 22.38 38.50
CA ILE A 574 -68.06 23.35 37.54
C ILE A 574 -69.57 23.22 37.18
N SER A 575 -70.12 24.31 36.60
CA SER A 575 -71.49 24.47 36.07
C SER A 575 -71.58 25.37 34.79
N ALA A 576 -72.63 25.27 33.93
CA ALA A 576 -72.76 26.05 32.66
C ALA A 576 -74.20 26.43 32.19
N THR A 577 -74.33 27.52 31.40
CA THR A 577 -75.59 28.05 30.80
C THR A 577 -75.36 28.82 29.47
N GLY A 578 -76.40 29.05 28.64
CA GLY A 578 -76.31 29.84 27.39
C GLY A 578 -76.04 29.00 26.12
N GLY A 579 -76.16 29.61 24.93
CA GLY A 579 -76.08 28.87 23.65
C GLY A 579 -77.29 27.95 23.37
N ILE A 580 -77.07 26.88 22.58
CA ILE A 580 -78.08 25.87 22.22
C ILE A 580 -77.98 24.65 23.16
N PRO A 581 -78.98 24.37 24.02
CA PRO A 581 -78.85 23.42 25.13
C PRO A 581 -78.39 22.00 24.74
N GLY A 582 -77.54 21.40 25.57
CA GLY A 582 -77.05 20.02 25.44
C GLY A 582 -75.60 19.84 25.84
N TYR A 583 -75.20 20.33 27.02
CA TYR A 583 -73.78 20.56 27.33
C TYR A 583 -72.96 19.30 27.59
N THR A 584 -71.74 19.29 27.06
CA THR A 584 -70.66 18.35 27.41
C THR A 584 -69.53 19.09 28.11
N TYR A 585 -68.90 18.46 29.11
CA TYR A 585 -67.87 19.07 29.96
C TYR A 585 -66.53 18.36 29.81
N ALA A 586 -65.48 19.11 29.49
CA ALA A 586 -64.12 18.60 29.39
C ALA A 586 -63.13 19.53 30.10
N TRP A 587 -62.17 18.95 30.81
CA TRP A 587 -61.09 19.67 31.47
C TRP A 587 -59.77 19.44 30.74
N ASN A 588 -58.91 20.46 30.69
CA ASN A 588 -57.57 20.40 30.07
C ASN A 588 -56.53 19.59 30.89
N THR A 589 -56.97 18.64 31.70
CA THR A 589 -56.08 17.72 32.43
C THR A 589 -55.41 16.74 31.45
N ASN A 590 -54.33 16.08 31.88
CA ASN A 590 -53.70 15.02 31.10
C ASN A 590 -53.61 13.73 31.93
N PRO A 591 -54.35 12.65 31.60
CA PRO A 591 -55.34 12.56 30.52
C PRO A 591 -56.57 13.47 30.75
N PRO A 592 -57.33 13.82 29.69
CA PRO A 592 -58.53 14.65 29.81
C PRO A 592 -59.58 13.99 30.71
N GLN A 593 -60.01 14.70 31.75
CA GLN A 593 -61.09 14.30 32.65
C GLN A 593 -62.40 14.98 32.21
N PHE A 594 -63.51 14.24 32.37
CA PHE A 594 -64.82 14.64 31.88
C PHE A 594 -65.86 14.63 33.01
N GLY A 595 -66.82 15.55 32.94
CA GLY A 595 -67.83 15.75 33.98
C GLY A 595 -67.58 16.96 34.87
N THR A 596 -68.40 17.11 35.91
CA THR A 596 -68.48 18.34 36.72
C THR A 596 -67.53 18.39 37.92
N VAL A 597 -66.78 17.31 38.20
CA VAL A 597 -65.79 17.22 39.30
C VAL A 597 -64.56 16.48 38.79
N VAL A 598 -63.37 16.98 39.13
CA VAL A 598 -62.06 16.42 38.74
C VAL A 598 -61.09 16.41 39.92
N SER A 599 -60.20 15.41 39.98
CA SER A 599 -59.26 15.22 41.09
C SER A 599 -57.94 14.60 40.62
N ASN A 600 -56.98 14.48 41.56
CA ASN A 600 -55.58 14.13 41.30
C ASN A 600 -54.87 15.14 40.38
N LEU A 601 -55.03 16.43 40.71
CA LEU A 601 -54.49 17.54 39.93
C LEU A 601 -53.14 18.02 40.50
N PRO A 602 -52.06 18.08 39.71
CA PRO A 602 -50.82 18.77 40.09
C PRO A 602 -50.97 20.30 40.10
N ALA A 603 -49.91 21.03 40.48
CA ALA A 603 -49.90 22.48 40.35
C ALA A 603 -50.07 22.90 38.88
N GLY A 604 -50.87 23.94 38.67
CA GLY A 604 -51.21 24.43 37.34
C GLY A 604 -52.57 25.11 37.30
N THR A 605 -52.86 25.71 36.14
CA THR A 605 -54.16 26.32 35.85
C THR A 605 -54.98 25.39 34.97
N TYR A 606 -56.07 24.87 35.53
CA TYR A 606 -57.01 24.01 34.86
C TYR A 606 -58.13 24.83 34.24
N ILE A 607 -58.44 24.54 32.98
CA ILE A 607 -59.50 25.16 32.21
C ILE A 607 -60.57 24.11 31.97
N ALA A 608 -61.75 24.38 32.50
CA ALA A 608 -62.97 23.66 32.19
C ALA A 608 -63.62 24.30 30.97
N THR A 609 -64.02 23.48 30.00
CA THR A 609 -64.80 23.89 28.83
C THR A 609 -66.14 23.18 28.84
N ALA A 610 -67.22 23.95 28.71
CA ALA A 610 -68.55 23.42 28.44
C ALA A 610 -68.94 23.73 26.99
N THR A 611 -69.26 22.69 26.22
CA THR A 611 -69.62 22.78 24.80
C THR A 611 -71.11 22.50 24.65
N ASP A 612 -71.83 23.39 23.98
CA ASP A 612 -73.26 23.26 23.70
C ASP A 612 -73.56 22.36 22.48
N SER A 613 -74.83 22.14 22.15
CA SER A 613 -75.20 21.21 21.06
C SER A 613 -74.98 21.75 19.64
N ALA A 614 -74.62 23.03 19.49
CA ALA A 614 -74.21 23.64 18.23
C ALA A 614 -72.69 23.73 18.07
N GLY A 615 -71.92 23.32 19.08
CA GLY A 615 -70.47 23.44 19.12
C GLY A 615 -69.97 24.81 19.61
N CYS A 616 -70.85 25.68 20.12
CA CYS A 616 -70.40 26.87 20.84
C CYS A 616 -69.84 26.46 22.20
N THR A 617 -68.71 27.05 22.59
CA THR A 617 -68.02 26.72 23.85
C THR A 617 -67.96 27.93 24.77
N GLY A 618 -68.16 27.69 26.06
CA GLY A 618 -67.73 28.60 27.12
C GLY A 618 -66.67 27.89 27.96
N ASN A 619 -65.80 28.66 28.61
CA ASN A 619 -64.76 28.11 29.48
C ASN A 619 -64.52 28.96 30.74
N VAL A 620 -63.91 28.34 31.75
CA VAL A 620 -63.56 28.96 33.03
C VAL A 620 -62.29 28.29 33.58
N SER A 621 -61.45 29.05 34.29
CA SER A 621 -60.17 28.57 34.80
C SER A 621 -60.08 28.59 36.34
N VAL A 622 -59.26 27.68 36.89
CA VAL A 622 -58.93 27.57 38.31
C VAL A 622 -57.45 27.19 38.47
N THR A 623 -56.76 27.71 39.48
CA THR A 623 -55.32 27.51 39.67
C THR A 623 -55.01 26.81 40.99
N ILE A 624 -54.09 25.85 40.94
CA ILE A 624 -53.55 25.11 42.08
C ILE A 624 -52.05 25.41 42.18
N ASN A 625 -51.57 25.79 43.37
CA ASN A 625 -50.19 26.25 43.61
C ASN A 625 -49.34 25.19 44.34
N GLN A 626 -48.01 25.28 44.23
CA GLN A 626 -47.02 24.45 44.96
C GLN A 626 -45.78 25.28 45.36
N PRO A 627 -45.00 24.88 46.37
CA PRO A 627 -43.76 25.56 46.76
C PRO A 627 -42.63 25.42 45.72
N PRO A 628 -41.55 26.23 45.78
CA PRO A 628 -40.39 26.13 44.89
C PRO A 628 -39.60 24.83 45.05
N GLN A 629 -38.92 24.38 43.99
CA GLN A 629 -38.06 23.18 44.00
C GLN A 629 -36.79 23.37 44.86
N ILE A 630 -36.36 22.31 45.56
CA ILE A 630 -35.07 22.26 46.28
C ILE A 630 -33.91 22.10 45.27
N LEU A 631 -32.89 22.93 45.40
CA LEU A 631 -31.66 22.96 44.58
C LEU A 631 -30.41 22.83 45.47
N ILE A 632 -29.46 22.01 45.05
CA ILE A 632 -28.24 21.65 45.81
C ILE A 632 -27.01 21.97 44.95
N SER A 633 -26.07 22.76 45.48
CA SER A 633 -24.74 23.00 44.93
C SER A 633 -23.65 22.50 45.88
N ASN A 634 -22.42 22.29 45.40
CA ASN A 634 -21.34 21.71 46.21
C ASN A 634 -19.97 22.33 45.95
N THR A 635 -19.10 22.20 46.96
CA THR A 635 -17.64 22.36 46.85
C THR A 635 -16.98 21.11 47.43
N ASN A 636 -15.81 20.74 46.92
CA ASN A 636 -15.10 19.56 47.39
C ASN A 636 -13.58 19.73 47.41
N VAL A 637 -12.92 18.93 48.25
CA VAL A 637 -11.46 18.77 48.33
C VAL A 637 -11.16 17.31 47.98
N PRO A 638 -10.39 17.04 46.91
CA PRO A 638 -10.05 15.68 46.48
C PRO A 638 -9.49 14.81 47.60
N ALA A 639 -9.69 13.51 47.50
CA ALA A 639 -9.04 12.54 48.37
C ALA A 639 -7.59 12.30 47.95
N THR A 640 -6.77 11.82 48.87
CA THR A 640 -5.37 11.48 48.65
C THR A 640 -5.22 9.97 48.51
N CYS A 641 -4.93 9.51 47.30
CA CYS A 641 -4.62 8.13 46.96
C CYS A 641 -5.61 7.08 47.50
N ASN A 642 -6.90 7.35 47.29
CA ASN A 642 -8.04 6.57 47.77
C ASN A 642 -8.16 6.46 49.31
N MET A 643 -7.37 7.20 50.09
CA MET A 643 -7.59 7.33 51.52
C MET A 643 -8.87 8.11 51.80
N SER A 644 -9.44 7.87 52.97
CA SER A 644 -10.64 8.56 53.44
C SER A 644 -10.30 9.90 54.08
N ASP A 645 -9.78 10.85 53.30
CA ASP A 645 -9.34 12.18 53.76
C ASP A 645 -9.93 13.34 52.93
N GLY A 646 -10.55 13.05 51.79
CA GLY A 646 -11.28 14.02 50.98
C GLY A 646 -12.54 14.55 51.68
N SER A 647 -13.16 15.59 51.11
CA SER A 647 -14.40 16.17 51.66
C SER A 647 -15.31 16.78 50.59
N ILE A 648 -16.62 16.78 50.88
CA ILE A 648 -17.67 17.42 50.09
C ILE A 648 -18.55 18.25 51.03
N SER A 649 -18.79 19.51 50.68
CA SER A 649 -19.73 20.42 51.37
C SER A 649 -20.83 20.86 50.41
N VAL A 650 -22.08 20.95 50.89
CA VAL A 650 -23.24 21.31 50.07
C VAL A 650 -24.00 22.51 50.61
N THR A 651 -24.53 23.31 49.69
CA THR A 651 -25.38 24.47 49.97
C THR A 651 -26.71 24.34 49.24
N VAL A 652 -27.82 24.66 49.93
CA VAL A 652 -29.18 24.32 49.52
C VAL A 652 -30.09 25.55 49.47
N SER A 653 -30.95 25.63 48.45
CA SER A 653 -31.95 26.71 48.29
C SER A 653 -33.26 26.18 47.68
N GLY A 654 -34.40 26.78 48.02
CA GLY A 654 -35.72 26.32 47.58
C GLY A 654 -36.32 25.20 48.46
N GLY A 655 -37.56 24.80 48.19
CA GLY A 655 -38.38 24.03 49.14
C GLY A 655 -38.92 24.88 50.30
N THR A 656 -39.41 24.20 51.34
CA THR A 656 -39.99 24.79 52.56
C THR A 656 -39.08 24.50 53.77
N PRO A 657 -38.00 25.28 53.98
CA PRO A 657 -37.07 25.04 55.10
C PRO A 657 -37.75 25.18 56.46
N SER A 658 -37.35 24.35 57.42
CA SER A 658 -37.75 24.52 58.82
C SER A 658 -37.06 25.75 59.43
N SER A 659 -37.49 26.19 60.62
CA SER A 659 -36.78 27.21 61.40
C SER A 659 -35.38 26.78 61.84
N GLY A 660 -35.01 25.50 61.71
CA GLY A 660 -33.65 24.97 61.90
C GLY A 660 -32.89 24.67 60.60
N GLY A 661 -33.48 24.89 59.43
CA GLY A 661 -32.90 24.55 58.11
C GLY A 661 -33.52 23.31 57.45
N TYR A 662 -32.73 22.64 56.60
CA TYR A 662 -33.07 21.37 55.95
C TYR A 662 -32.45 20.18 56.69
N GLU A 663 -33.05 19.00 56.57
CA GLU A 663 -32.44 17.74 56.98
C GLU A 663 -31.61 17.15 55.84
N TYR A 664 -30.46 16.55 56.16
CA TYR A 664 -29.58 15.90 55.18
C TYR A 664 -29.49 14.41 55.50
N LEU A 665 -29.31 13.58 54.47
CA LEU A 665 -28.97 12.17 54.60
C LEU A 665 -28.10 11.72 53.42
N TRP A 666 -26.82 11.54 53.67
CA TRP A 666 -25.85 11.02 52.69
C TRP A 666 -25.95 9.49 52.55
N ASN A 667 -25.47 8.93 51.44
CA ASN A 667 -25.29 7.48 51.29
C ASN A 667 -24.27 6.87 52.27
N THR A 668 -23.49 7.71 52.96
CA THR A 668 -22.66 7.34 54.12
C THR A 668 -23.45 7.26 55.44
N ASN A 669 -24.74 7.62 55.43
CA ASN A 669 -25.62 7.85 56.58
C ASN A 669 -25.25 9.07 57.46
N ASP A 670 -24.39 9.97 56.99
CA ASP A 670 -24.20 11.28 57.63
C ASP A 670 -25.43 12.17 57.42
N THR A 671 -25.74 13.05 58.39
CA THR A 671 -26.92 13.94 58.35
C THR A 671 -26.57 15.43 58.41
N THR A 672 -25.32 15.79 58.11
CA THR A 672 -24.86 17.19 58.07
C THR A 672 -24.76 17.71 56.63
N SER A 673 -24.59 19.02 56.47
CA SER A 673 -24.40 19.65 55.16
C SER A 673 -23.00 19.43 54.56
N SER A 674 -22.13 18.63 55.18
CA SER A 674 -20.78 18.37 54.69
C SER A 674 -20.21 17.06 55.21
N ILE A 675 -19.81 16.16 54.31
CA ILE A 675 -19.08 14.93 54.66
C ILE A 675 -17.59 15.13 54.47
N ILE A 676 -16.82 14.74 55.48
CA ILE A 676 -15.36 14.84 55.56
C ILE A 676 -14.75 13.46 55.83
N ASN A 677 -13.47 13.29 55.55
CA ASN A 677 -12.76 12.02 55.70
C ASN A 677 -13.40 10.91 54.85
N ILE A 678 -13.55 11.16 53.55
CA ILE A 678 -14.18 10.26 52.57
C ILE A 678 -13.25 9.97 51.39
N PRO A 679 -13.22 8.74 50.85
CA PRO A 679 -12.34 8.37 49.74
C PRO A 679 -12.81 8.95 48.41
N ALA A 680 -11.96 8.87 47.38
CA ALA A 680 -12.38 9.15 46.01
C ALA A 680 -13.50 8.18 45.60
N GLY A 681 -14.57 8.70 44.99
CA GLY A 681 -15.78 7.93 44.77
C GLY A 681 -17.01 8.79 44.45
N ILE A 682 -18.18 8.15 44.40
CA ILE A 682 -19.45 8.79 44.09
C ILE A 682 -20.32 8.84 45.35
N TYR A 683 -20.66 10.04 45.78
CA TYR A 683 -21.46 10.34 46.96
C TYR A 683 -22.83 10.84 46.55
N THR A 684 -23.86 10.50 47.31
CA THR A 684 -25.20 11.03 47.09
C THR A 684 -25.77 11.60 48.38
N VAL A 685 -26.27 12.83 48.32
CA VAL A 685 -26.98 13.47 49.44
C VAL A 685 -28.46 13.56 49.12
N THR A 686 -29.28 13.05 50.04
CA THR A 686 -30.72 13.35 50.08
C THR A 686 -30.89 14.56 50.99
N VAL A 687 -31.59 15.59 50.52
CA VAL A 687 -31.95 16.76 51.34
C VAL A 687 -33.46 16.83 51.44
N THR A 688 -33.97 16.92 52.67
CA THR A 688 -35.40 16.90 53.01
C THR A 688 -35.80 18.21 53.68
N ASP A 689 -36.96 18.76 53.29
CA ASP A 689 -37.52 19.98 53.88
C ASP A 689 -38.57 19.71 54.98
N SER A 690 -39.14 20.77 55.56
CA SER A 690 -40.09 20.63 56.69
C SER A 690 -41.44 20.00 56.31
N ASN A 691 -41.77 19.90 55.02
CA ASN A 691 -42.96 19.22 54.51
C ASN A 691 -42.67 17.74 54.15
N SER A 692 -41.49 17.22 54.52
CA SER A 692 -40.98 15.89 54.15
C SER A 692 -40.66 15.72 52.66
N CYS A 693 -40.53 16.81 51.91
CA CYS A 693 -40.19 16.77 50.49
C CYS A 693 -38.67 16.57 50.33
N SER A 694 -38.22 15.57 49.57
CA SER A 694 -36.79 15.22 49.47
C SER A 694 -36.24 15.24 48.04
N VAL A 695 -34.97 15.65 47.90
CA VAL A 695 -34.22 15.67 46.63
C VAL A 695 -32.86 15.00 46.80
N LEU A 696 -32.52 14.08 45.90
CA LEU A 696 -31.23 13.39 45.82
C LEU A 696 -30.29 14.11 44.84
N SER A 697 -29.06 14.39 45.26
CA SER A 697 -27.98 14.91 44.39
C SER A 697 -26.77 13.98 44.45
N THR A 698 -26.06 13.84 43.31
CA THR A 698 -24.90 12.95 43.14
C THR A 698 -23.64 13.77 42.85
N ILE A 699 -22.56 13.49 43.56
CA ILE A 699 -21.31 14.26 43.54
C ILE A 699 -20.12 13.30 43.44
N THR A 700 -19.23 13.51 42.47
CA THR A 700 -18.03 12.71 42.29
C THR A 700 -16.83 13.38 42.95
N LEU A 701 -16.10 12.64 43.78
CA LEU A 701 -14.86 13.06 44.42
C LEU A 701 -13.66 12.41 43.73
N ASN A 702 -12.76 13.22 43.20
CA ASN A 702 -11.58 12.75 42.48
C ASN A 702 -10.41 12.46 43.44
N ASN A 703 -9.38 11.81 42.89
CA ASN A 703 -8.18 11.39 43.61
C ASN A 703 -6.96 12.23 43.18
N THR A 704 -6.06 12.53 44.11
CA THR A 704 -4.83 13.30 43.84
C THR A 704 -3.69 12.38 43.36
N ASN A 705 -2.83 12.86 42.44
CA ASN A 705 -1.80 12.10 41.69
C ASN A 705 -1.19 10.88 42.40
N ILE A 706 -1.64 9.69 42.03
CA ILE A 706 -0.99 8.41 42.34
C ILE A 706 0.36 8.35 41.58
N PRO A 707 1.45 7.82 42.17
CA PRO A 707 2.69 7.56 41.43
C PRO A 707 2.45 6.61 40.25
N SER A 708 3.07 6.89 39.11
CA SER A 708 3.23 5.95 37.99
C SER A 708 4.65 5.38 38.06
N PRO A 709 4.89 4.29 38.81
CA PRO A 709 6.20 3.65 38.85
C PRO A 709 6.62 3.11 37.48
N ASN A 710 7.93 3.00 37.28
CA ASN A 710 8.55 2.25 36.19
C ASN A 710 9.67 1.37 36.79
N ALA A 711 9.37 0.10 37.02
CA ALA A 711 10.29 -0.90 37.54
C ALA A 711 10.87 -1.74 36.39
N PHE A 712 12.20 -1.74 36.24
CA PHE A 712 12.87 -2.45 35.16
C PHE A 712 14.15 -3.16 35.61
N ALA A 713 14.58 -4.13 34.81
CA ALA A 713 15.81 -4.88 35.06
C ALA A 713 17.01 -4.03 34.62
N ALA A 714 17.78 -3.53 35.59
CA ALA A 714 19.04 -2.85 35.33
C ALA A 714 20.14 -3.85 34.91
N SER A 715 20.06 -5.10 35.40
CA SER A 715 20.79 -6.23 34.84
C SER A 715 20.07 -7.56 35.11
N ASN A 716 20.17 -8.49 34.15
CA ASN A 716 19.79 -9.89 34.34
C ASN A 716 20.89 -10.66 35.09
N VAL A 717 20.63 -11.92 35.48
CA VAL A 717 21.69 -12.73 36.13
C VAL A 717 22.80 -13.09 35.14
N SER A 718 24.04 -13.20 35.62
CA SER A 718 25.21 -13.43 34.78
C SER A 718 25.27 -14.86 34.23
N CYS A 719 24.88 -15.86 35.02
CA CYS A 719 24.94 -17.28 34.69
C CYS A 719 23.60 -17.99 34.97
N PHE A 720 23.38 -19.12 34.30
CA PHE A 720 22.29 -20.04 34.66
C PHE A 720 22.40 -20.45 36.13
N GLY A 721 21.35 -20.24 36.92
CA GLY A 721 21.33 -20.47 38.37
C GLY A 721 22.11 -19.47 39.23
N ALA A 722 22.62 -18.36 38.66
CA ALA A 722 23.18 -17.26 39.45
C ALA A 722 22.08 -16.42 40.10
N ASN A 723 22.47 -15.64 41.11
CA ASN A 723 21.60 -14.77 41.89
C ASN A 723 22.23 -13.38 42.01
N ASP A 724 22.56 -12.75 40.88
CA ASP A 724 23.26 -11.46 40.79
C ASP A 724 22.51 -10.43 39.91
N GLY A 725 21.24 -10.69 39.58
CA GLY A 725 20.38 -9.75 38.88
C GLY A 725 20.10 -8.49 39.69
N ILE A 726 19.80 -7.40 38.99
CA ILE A 726 19.55 -6.07 39.57
C ILE A 726 18.27 -5.48 38.99
N ALA A 727 17.34 -5.08 39.87
CA ALA A 727 16.13 -4.34 39.52
C ALA A 727 16.19 -2.91 40.09
N VAL A 728 15.63 -1.95 39.34
CA VAL A 728 15.55 -0.53 39.73
C VAL A 728 14.12 -0.04 39.51
N VAL A 729 13.62 0.79 40.42
CA VAL A 729 12.42 1.63 40.23
C VAL A 729 12.83 3.04 39.86
N GLN A 730 12.14 3.63 38.89
CA GLN A 730 12.15 5.06 38.61
C GLN A 730 10.74 5.63 38.81
N ASP A 731 10.59 6.59 39.73
CA ASP A 731 9.30 7.22 40.04
C ASP A 731 8.91 8.29 39.01
N GLN A 732 7.66 8.27 38.54
CA GLN A 732 7.05 9.35 37.76
C GLN A 732 5.75 9.80 38.45
N GLY A 733 5.69 11.06 38.89
CA GLY A 733 4.56 11.56 39.68
C GLY A 733 4.62 11.17 41.17
N GLY A 734 3.54 11.46 41.92
CA GLY A 734 3.50 11.34 43.39
C GLY A 734 4.28 12.44 44.14
N THR A 735 4.28 12.37 45.47
CA THR A 735 4.90 13.37 46.36
C THR A 735 6.13 12.80 47.07
N PRO A 736 7.34 13.32 46.84
CA PRO A 736 8.55 12.86 47.53
C PRO A 736 8.52 13.15 49.05
N PRO A 737 9.31 12.44 49.88
CA PRO A 737 10.12 11.26 49.54
C PRO A 737 9.30 9.99 49.31
N PHE A 738 9.80 9.10 48.46
CA PHE A 738 9.23 7.78 48.21
C PHE A 738 9.86 6.71 49.12
N THR A 739 9.11 5.64 49.35
CA THR A 739 9.54 4.43 50.06
C THR A 739 9.15 3.20 49.25
N TYR A 740 9.95 2.15 49.31
CA TYR A 740 9.82 0.97 48.46
C TYR A 740 9.61 -0.29 49.29
N LEU A 741 8.93 -1.28 48.73
CA LEU A 741 8.84 -2.63 49.28
C LEU A 741 8.80 -3.65 48.13
N TRP A 742 9.81 -4.51 48.07
CA TRP A 742 9.92 -5.54 47.05
C TRP A 742 9.55 -6.92 47.60
N ASN A 743 8.92 -7.75 46.77
CA ASN A 743 8.55 -9.14 47.10
C ASN A 743 9.74 -10.12 47.19
N THR A 744 10.97 -9.64 47.38
CA THR A 744 12.16 -10.46 47.56
C THR A 744 12.13 -11.25 48.87
N VAL A 745 13.03 -12.24 49.02
CA VAL A 745 13.18 -13.00 50.26
C VAL A 745 14.63 -12.86 50.78
N PRO A 746 14.88 -12.05 51.83
CA PRO A 746 13.94 -11.20 52.56
C PRO A 746 13.46 -9.98 51.72
N PRO A 747 12.32 -9.35 52.08
CA PRO A 747 11.83 -8.15 51.40
C PRO A 747 12.82 -6.99 51.47
N SER A 748 13.04 -6.31 50.34
CA SER A 748 13.92 -5.14 50.22
C SER A 748 13.11 -3.84 50.24
N SER A 749 13.69 -2.76 50.77
CA SER A 749 13.04 -1.44 50.87
C SER A 749 13.80 -0.30 50.17
N ASN A 750 14.73 -0.65 49.28
CA ASN A 750 15.51 0.31 48.47
C ASN A 750 14.87 0.52 47.10
N ASP A 751 15.21 1.62 46.43
CA ASP A 751 14.88 1.91 45.03
C ASP A 751 15.51 0.89 44.06
N THR A 752 16.70 0.41 44.41
CA THR A 752 17.48 -0.61 43.70
C THR A 752 17.64 -1.86 44.54
N VAL A 753 17.41 -3.03 43.95
CA VAL A 753 17.63 -4.33 44.60
C VAL A 753 18.61 -5.17 43.81
N PHE A 754 19.57 -5.74 44.52
CA PHE A 754 20.68 -6.53 43.99
C PHE A 754 20.57 -7.98 44.44
N ASN A 755 21.36 -8.85 43.80
CA ASN A 755 21.43 -10.28 44.11
C ASN A 755 20.12 -11.04 43.87
N LEU A 756 19.40 -10.65 42.81
CA LEU A 756 18.14 -11.28 42.43
C LEU A 756 18.39 -12.58 41.67
N SER A 757 17.60 -13.59 41.97
CA SER A 757 17.45 -14.82 41.19
C SER A 757 16.64 -14.54 39.90
N PRO A 758 16.57 -15.49 38.96
CA PRO A 758 15.66 -15.40 37.82
C PRO A 758 14.20 -15.51 38.30
N GLY A 759 13.33 -14.62 37.84
CA GLY A 759 11.94 -14.58 38.28
C GLY A 759 11.25 -13.23 38.05
N ILE A 760 9.99 -13.14 38.48
CA ILE A 760 9.19 -11.92 38.44
C ILE A 760 9.17 -11.30 39.84
N TYR A 761 9.68 -10.08 39.94
CA TYR A 761 9.64 -9.27 41.15
C TYR A 761 8.59 -8.18 41.03
N ILE A 762 7.96 -7.86 42.16
CA ILE A 762 6.93 -6.83 42.29
C ILE A 762 7.51 -5.75 43.21
N ALA A 763 7.60 -4.54 42.69
CA ALA A 763 7.90 -3.35 43.45
C ALA A 763 6.60 -2.71 43.91
N GLN A 764 6.47 -2.48 45.22
CA GLN A 764 5.48 -1.58 45.79
C GLN A 764 6.16 -0.24 46.08
N ILE A 765 5.63 0.84 45.52
CA ILE A 765 6.11 2.22 45.74
C ILE A 765 5.08 2.92 46.61
N THR A 766 5.52 3.60 47.67
CA THR A 766 4.66 4.39 48.57
C THR A 766 5.23 5.79 48.73
N ASP A 767 4.48 6.82 48.32
CA ASP A 767 4.90 8.23 48.42
C ASP A 767 4.77 8.81 49.84
N SER A 768 5.16 10.07 50.03
CA SER A 768 5.14 10.72 51.36
C SER A 768 3.74 11.03 51.91
N ASN A 769 2.71 10.97 51.06
CA ASN A 769 1.31 11.04 51.46
C ASN A 769 0.71 9.64 51.71
N GLY A 770 1.48 8.56 51.55
CA GLY A 770 1.02 7.18 51.74
C GLY A 770 0.43 6.53 50.48
N CYS A 771 0.64 7.12 49.30
CA CYS A 771 0.09 6.64 48.03
C CYS A 771 0.79 5.38 47.53
N ILE A 772 0.10 4.23 47.55
CA ILE A 772 0.66 2.95 47.11
C ILE A 772 0.38 2.69 45.62
N ALA A 773 1.45 2.41 44.86
CA ALA A 773 1.41 1.88 43.50
C ALA A 773 2.25 0.59 43.40
N PHE A 774 2.01 -0.23 42.39
CA PHE A 774 2.77 -1.45 42.12
C PHE A 774 3.27 -1.48 40.68
N ASP A 775 4.45 -2.06 40.47
CA ASP A 775 4.96 -2.42 39.15
C ASP A 775 5.73 -3.74 39.20
N THR A 776 5.95 -4.37 38.04
CA THR A 776 6.53 -5.72 37.92
C THR A 776 7.70 -5.75 36.96
N VAL A 777 8.80 -6.37 37.40
CA VAL A 777 10.02 -6.57 36.62
C VAL A 777 10.36 -8.05 36.50
N GLN A 778 10.74 -8.48 35.31
CA GLN A 778 11.26 -9.83 35.07
C GLN A 778 12.79 -9.81 35.01
N ILE A 779 13.44 -10.58 35.88
CA ILE A 779 14.86 -10.92 35.80
C ILE A 779 14.96 -12.27 35.07
N SER A 780 15.64 -12.31 33.92
CA SER A 780 15.87 -13.53 33.14
C SER A 780 17.25 -14.15 33.41
N GLU A 781 17.44 -15.41 33.03
CA GLU A 781 18.75 -16.09 33.03
C GLU A 781 19.20 -16.56 31.63
N PRO A 782 20.52 -16.66 31.38
CA PRO A 782 21.06 -17.37 30.23
C PRO A 782 20.72 -18.86 30.27
N ALA A 783 20.68 -19.52 29.11
CA ALA A 783 20.49 -20.98 29.06
C ALA A 783 21.71 -21.74 29.64
N LEU A 784 21.47 -22.90 30.27
CA LEU A 784 22.50 -23.76 30.85
C LEU A 784 23.64 -24.09 29.86
N LEU A 785 24.87 -23.73 30.23
CA LEU A 785 26.09 -24.06 29.47
C LEU A 785 26.35 -25.58 29.52
N SER A 786 26.48 -26.20 28.35
CA SER A 786 26.77 -27.62 28.18
C SER A 786 27.79 -27.83 27.07
N ILE A 787 28.72 -28.77 27.28
CA ILE A 787 29.87 -29.01 26.40
C ILE A 787 30.06 -30.50 26.10
N THR A 788 30.42 -30.82 24.85
CA THR A 788 30.78 -32.19 24.46
C THR A 788 32.22 -32.23 23.95
N VAL A 789 32.96 -33.27 24.35
CA VAL A 789 34.40 -33.39 24.10
C VAL A 789 34.71 -34.75 23.51
N SER A 790 35.65 -34.77 22.57
CA SER A 790 36.18 -35.99 21.96
C SER A 790 37.70 -35.94 21.93
N GLY A 791 38.36 -37.09 21.87
CA GLY A 791 39.81 -37.19 21.76
C GLY A 791 40.21 -38.50 21.13
N PHE A 792 41.36 -38.51 20.46
CA PHE A 792 41.81 -39.64 19.67
C PHE A 792 43.19 -40.14 20.16
N PRO A 793 43.37 -41.46 20.35
CA PRO A 793 44.63 -42.04 20.78
C PRO A 793 45.72 -41.99 19.70
N ASN A 794 46.98 -42.04 20.13
CA ASN A 794 48.18 -41.83 19.33
C ASN A 794 49.16 -43.02 19.39
N CYS A 795 50.14 -43.01 18.49
CA CYS A 795 51.09 -44.10 18.25
C CYS A 795 52.03 -44.43 19.42
N PRO A 796 52.62 -45.65 19.47
CA PRO A 796 53.55 -46.03 20.53
C PRO A 796 54.85 -45.20 20.50
N GLY A 797 54.91 -44.12 21.30
CA GLY A 797 56.14 -43.36 21.56
C GLY A 797 56.04 -41.84 21.36
N ASP A 798 55.03 -41.34 20.64
CA ASP A 798 54.98 -39.94 20.19
C ASP A 798 53.96 -39.08 20.95
N SER A 799 54.34 -37.84 21.29
CA SER A 799 53.50 -36.85 21.99
C SER A 799 52.60 -36.05 21.02
N VAL A 800 51.72 -36.72 20.28
CA VAL A 800 50.96 -36.13 19.16
C VAL A 800 49.43 -36.32 19.21
N GLY A 801 48.88 -36.84 20.31
CA GLY A 801 47.42 -36.97 20.49
C GLY A 801 46.69 -35.61 20.54
N TYR A 802 45.37 -35.62 20.37
CA TYR A 802 44.55 -34.40 20.47
C TYR A 802 43.20 -34.61 21.16
N GLY A 803 42.75 -33.56 21.83
CA GLY A 803 41.39 -33.41 22.38
C GLY A 803 40.71 -32.20 21.76
N THR A 804 39.39 -32.27 21.52
CA THR A 804 38.62 -31.17 20.93
C THR A 804 37.21 -31.09 21.49
N VAL A 805 36.75 -29.85 21.74
CA VAL A 805 35.35 -29.56 22.06
C VAL A 805 34.55 -29.58 20.76
N GLN A 806 33.59 -30.51 20.67
CA GLN A 806 32.76 -30.75 19.48
C GLN A 806 31.58 -29.79 19.40
N SER A 807 30.92 -29.53 20.54
CA SER A 807 29.84 -28.57 20.66
C SER A 807 29.88 -27.85 22.00
N VAL A 808 29.53 -26.57 21.97
CA VAL A 808 29.14 -25.76 23.14
C VAL A 808 27.71 -25.29 22.88
N SER A 809 26.81 -25.48 23.85
CA SER A 809 25.41 -25.07 23.76
C SER A 809 24.95 -24.45 25.07
N GLY A 810 24.21 -23.34 25.00
CA GLY A 810 23.94 -22.50 26.17
C GLY A 810 25.11 -21.59 26.55
N GLY A 811 24.98 -20.86 27.66
CA GLY A 811 25.88 -19.78 28.07
C GLY A 811 25.82 -18.54 27.17
N THR A 812 26.63 -17.54 27.50
CA THR A 812 26.75 -16.27 26.77
C THR A 812 28.08 -16.20 26.01
N GLY A 813 28.05 -16.31 24.69
CA GLY A 813 29.26 -16.20 23.87
C GLY A 813 29.88 -14.79 23.85
N PRO A 814 31.18 -14.62 23.53
CA PRO A 814 32.14 -15.65 23.10
C PRO A 814 32.65 -16.58 24.22
N PHE A 815 33.09 -17.78 23.84
CA PHE A 815 33.63 -18.79 24.76
C PHE A 815 35.16 -18.84 24.71
N SER A 816 35.77 -19.13 25.86
CA SER A 816 37.19 -19.40 26.05
C SER A 816 37.42 -20.79 26.63
N TYR A 817 38.59 -21.36 26.39
CA TYR A 817 38.91 -22.76 26.73
C TYR A 817 40.17 -22.81 27.59
N LEU A 818 40.28 -23.80 28.48
CA LEU A 818 41.49 -24.08 29.23
C LEU A 818 41.66 -25.60 29.43
N TRP A 819 42.75 -26.17 28.92
CA TRP A 819 43.06 -27.60 29.03
C TRP A 819 44.08 -27.89 30.14
N SER A 820 43.76 -28.87 30.98
CA SER A 820 44.56 -29.33 32.13
C SER A 820 44.79 -30.85 32.07
N PRO A 821 45.97 -31.38 32.45
CA PRO A 821 47.13 -30.70 33.04
C PRO A 821 48.00 -29.92 32.04
N MET A 822 47.77 -30.09 30.73
CA MET A 822 48.42 -29.35 29.66
C MET A 822 47.49 -29.30 28.44
N GLY A 823 47.70 -28.32 27.56
CA GLY A 823 46.97 -28.23 26.28
C GLY A 823 46.61 -26.83 25.79
N GLY A 824 46.82 -25.79 26.59
CA GLY A 824 46.60 -24.40 26.19
C GLY A 824 45.12 -23.98 26.22
N THR A 825 44.78 -22.95 25.43
CA THR A 825 43.48 -22.24 25.50
C THR A 825 42.65 -22.27 24.22
N GLY A 826 42.98 -23.15 23.27
CA GLY A 826 42.22 -23.37 22.04
C GLY A 826 41.03 -24.33 22.24
N GLN A 827 40.02 -24.24 21.36
CA GLN A 827 38.91 -25.19 21.30
C GLN A 827 39.38 -26.64 21.01
N THR A 828 40.47 -26.75 20.24
CA THR A 828 41.21 -27.99 20.01
C THR A 828 42.59 -27.88 20.63
N SER A 829 43.03 -28.93 21.32
CA SER A 829 44.35 -29.05 21.92
C SER A 829 45.09 -30.25 21.31
N THR A 830 46.30 -30.00 20.78
CA THR A 830 47.12 -31.00 20.08
C THR A 830 48.48 -31.17 20.75
N GLY A 831 49.08 -32.35 20.61
CA GLY A 831 50.39 -32.66 21.22
C GLY A 831 50.29 -33.29 22.61
N LEU A 832 49.16 -33.93 22.90
CA LEU A 832 48.86 -34.52 24.20
C LEU A 832 49.41 -35.97 24.27
N PRO A 833 50.20 -36.33 25.29
CA PRO A 833 50.51 -37.72 25.64
C PRO A 833 49.27 -38.54 26.01
N ALA A 834 49.44 -39.85 26.25
CA ALA A 834 48.39 -40.67 26.85
C ALA A 834 48.14 -40.24 28.31
N GLY A 835 46.87 -40.04 28.67
CA GLY A 835 46.43 -39.50 29.95
C GLY A 835 44.99 -38.98 29.91
N ILE A 836 44.46 -38.61 31.08
CA ILE A 836 43.16 -37.95 31.20
C ILE A 836 43.37 -36.44 31.18
N TYR A 837 42.62 -35.75 30.31
CA TYR A 837 42.64 -34.31 30.15
C TYR A 837 41.26 -33.75 30.45
N THR A 838 41.22 -32.62 31.15
CA THR A 838 39.99 -31.85 31.41
C THR A 838 40.06 -30.55 30.62
N VAL A 839 39.01 -30.22 29.90
CA VAL A 839 38.79 -28.88 29.36
C VAL A 839 37.74 -28.17 30.21
N THR A 840 38.08 -26.98 30.69
CA THR A 840 37.13 -26.03 31.23
C THR A 840 36.79 -25.04 30.12
N VAL A 841 35.50 -24.83 29.88
CA VAL A 841 34.99 -23.81 28.96
C VAL A 841 34.37 -22.71 29.79
N THR A 842 34.81 -21.47 29.55
CA THR A 842 34.34 -20.27 30.25
C THR A 842 33.69 -19.33 29.24
N ASP A 843 32.44 -18.95 29.49
CA ASP A 843 31.71 -18.01 28.65
C ASP A 843 32.06 -16.54 28.93
N ALA A 844 31.45 -15.60 28.21
CA ALA A 844 31.75 -14.17 28.30
C ALA A 844 31.35 -13.53 29.64
N ASN A 845 30.41 -14.15 30.36
CA ASN A 845 29.97 -13.71 31.68
C ASN A 845 30.81 -14.36 32.80
N GLY A 846 31.74 -15.25 32.47
CA GLY A 846 32.60 -15.96 33.41
C GLY A 846 32.01 -17.29 33.89
N CYS A 847 30.91 -17.76 33.31
CA CYS A 847 30.27 -19.02 33.66
C CYS A 847 31.13 -20.19 33.14
N THR A 848 31.42 -21.18 33.99
CA THR A 848 32.35 -22.27 33.65
C THR A 848 31.68 -23.64 33.71
N GLU A 849 31.91 -24.46 32.69
CA GLU A 849 31.57 -25.89 32.67
C GLU A 849 32.81 -26.71 32.30
N SER A 850 32.91 -27.97 32.75
CA SER A 850 34.11 -28.78 32.50
C SER A 850 33.80 -30.21 32.09
N ALA A 851 34.55 -30.73 31.11
CA ALA A 851 34.40 -32.08 30.60
C ALA A 851 35.76 -32.76 30.42
N THR A 852 35.77 -34.09 30.58
CA THR A 852 36.99 -34.89 30.57
C THR A 852 37.08 -35.78 29.32
N VAL A 853 38.31 -36.04 28.90
CA VAL A 853 38.63 -36.96 27.79
C VAL A 853 39.86 -37.79 28.15
N ASN A 854 39.83 -39.08 27.85
CA ASN A 854 40.92 -40.01 28.14
C ASN A 854 41.63 -40.44 26.86
N ILE A 855 42.92 -40.12 26.75
CA ILE A 855 43.79 -40.50 25.62
C ILE A 855 44.59 -41.73 26.03
N ILE A 856 44.47 -42.83 25.29
CA ILE A 856 45.08 -44.13 25.62
C ILE A 856 46.21 -44.50 24.65
N GLN A 857 47.19 -45.30 25.10
CA GLN A 857 48.31 -45.78 24.27
C GLN A 857 48.07 -47.23 23.77
N PRO A 858 48.30 -47.54 22.48
CA PRO A 858 48.15 -48.89 21.91
C PRO A 858 49.41 -49.76 22.04
N PRO A 859 49.31 -51.11 21.92
CA PRO A 859 50.45 -52.02 21.85
C PRO A 859 51.27 -51.89 20.55
N ALA A 860 52.55 -52.27 20.59
CA ALA A 860 53.47 -52.20 19.44
C ALA A 860 53.26 -53.33 18.39
N VAL A 861 53.78 -53.13 17.17
CA VAL A 861 53.68 -54.02 15.98
C VAL A 861 55.07 -54.52 15.55
N SER A 862 55.16 -55.73 14.99
CA SER A 862 56.39 -56.36 14.44
C SER A 862 56.13 -57.10 13.12
N ILE A 863 57.12 -57.15 12.22
CA ILE A 863 57.05 -57.69 10.84
C ILE A 863 58.22 -58.67 10.60
N THR A 864 57.97 -59.82 9.96
CA THR A 864 58.98 -60.80 9.48
C THR A 864 58.75 -61.22 8.03
N LEU A 865 59.82 -61.62 7.32
CA LEU A 865 59.80 -62.03 5.90
C LEU A 865 59.97 -63.54 5.76
N ASP A 866 59.12 -64.20 4.97
CA ASP A 866 59.01 -65.65 4.94
C ASP A 866 59.40 -66.30 3.58
N ASN A 867 58.97 -65.80 2.40
CA ASN A 867 59.32 -66.41 1.08
C ASN A 867 59.22 -65.45 -0.16
N VAL A 868 59.79 -65.82 -1.32
CA VAL A 868 59.74 -65.06 -2.62
C VAL A 868 59.78 -65.97 -3.89
N VAL A 869 58.96 -65.69 -4.91
CA VAL A 869 58.84 -66.41 -6.21
C VAL A 869 58.92 -65.45 -7.42
N GLN A 870 59.35 -65.93 -8.61
CA GLN A 870 59.67 -65.13 -9.82
C GLN A 870 58.71 -65.41 -11.01
N PRO A 871 58.50 -64.47 -11.96
CA PRO A 871 57.52 -64.61 -13.06
C PRO A 871 57.96 -65.45 -14.28
N SER A 872 57.00 -65.88 -15.11
CA SER A 872 57.18 -66.88 -16.19
C SER A 872 57.35 -66.36 -17.63
N CYS A 873 56.95 -65.12 -17.94
CA CYS A 873 57.03 -64.49 -19.28
C CYS A 873 57.62 -63.07 -19.24
N PHE A 874 58.09 -62.49 -20.36
CA PHE A 874 58.39 -61.03 -20.42
C PHE A 874 57.10 -60.24 -20.23
N GLY A 875 57.12 -59.25 -19.34
CA GLY A 875 55.89 -58.60 -18.89
C GLY A 875 54.95 -59.52 -18.12
N GLY A 876 55.40 -60.71 -17.70
CA GLY A 876 54.63 -61.63 -16.87
C GLY A 876 54.63 -61.19 -15.40
N SER A 877 53.45 -61.30 -14.78
CA SER A 877 53.14 -60.82 -13.43
C SER A 877 52.71 -61.98 -12.52
N ASP A 878 53.47 -63.07 -12.46
CA ASP A 878 53.14 -64.29 -11.70
C ASP A 878 54.17 -64.65 -10.60
N GLY A 879 54.99 -63.68 -10.15
CA GLY A 879 55.82 -63.80 -8.95
C GLY A 879 55.04 -63.64 -7.63
N SER A 880 55.70 -63.80 -6.47
CA SER A 880 55.10 -63.57 -5.15
C SER A 880 56.12 -63.28 -4.02
N ILE A 881 55.65 -62.76 -2.88
CA ILE A 881 56.35 -62.48 -1.61
C ILE A 881 55.40 -62.84 -0.44
N ASP A 882 55.92 -63.40 0.65
CA ASP A 882 55.18 -63.97 1.79
C ASP A 882 55.76 -63.41 3.13
N VAL A 883 54.92 -62.96 4.07
CA VAL A 883 55.32 -62.24 5.30
C VAL A 883 54.37 -62.48 6.49
N THR A 884 54.85 -62.29 7.73
CA THR A 884 54.04 -62.39 8.95
C THR A 884 54.10 -61.11 9.80
N VAL A 885 52.95 -60.60 10.27
CA VAL A 885 52.85 -59.38 11.09
C VAL A 885 52.05 -59.60 12.38
N THR A 886 52.61 -59.21 13.52
CA THR A 886 51.96 -59.38 14.85
C THR A 886 52.05 -58.16 15.75
N GLY A 887 50.99 -57.91 16.55
CA GLY A 887 50.88 -56.77 17.48
C GLY A 887 49.85 -55.70 17.05
N GLY A 888 49.85 -54.54 17.72
CA GLY A 888 48.96 -53.40 17.43
C GLY A 888 47.67 -53.29 18.27
N ALA A 889 46.92 -52.21 18.07
CA ALA A 889 45.55 -52.04 18.57
C ALA A 889 44.58 -51.84 17.39
N GLY A 890 43.73 -52.83 17.15
CA GLY A 890 42.84 -52.85 15.98
C GLY A 890 43.50 -53.48 14.75
N PRO A 891 42.80 -53.50 13.60
CA PRO A 891 43.26 -54.18 12.40
C PRO A 891 44.50 -53.52 11.79
N ASN A 892 45.45 -54.36 11.34
CA ASN A 892 46.54 -53.92 10.48
C ASN A 892 46.02 -53.62 9.08
N SER A 893 46.56 -52.59 8.45
CA SER A 893 46.45 -52.36 7.02
C SER A 893 47.84 -52.42 6.41
N TYR A 894 47.94 -53.00 5.23
CA TYR A 894 49.20 -53.25 4.54
C TYR A 894 49.24 -52.37 3.28
N PHE A 895 50.42 -52.02 2.80
CA PHE A 895 50.61 -51.29 1.55
C PHE A 895 51.96 -51.60 0.94
N TRP A 896 51.97 -52.30 -0.19
CA TRP A 896 53.17 -52.64 -0.95
C TRP A 896 53.49 -51.57 -2.02
N ASN A 897 54.75 -51.16 -2.14
CA ASN A 897 55.23 -50.21 -3.16
C ASN A 897 56.43 -50.79 -3.93
N PRO A 898 56.39 -50.93 -5.27
CA PRO A 898 55.28 -50.60 -6.16
C PRO A 898 54.13 -51.63 -6.07
N GLY A 899 53.04 -51.39 -6.81
CA GLY A 899 51.89 -52.29 -6.91
C GLY A 899 50.68 -51.91 -6.04
N GLY A 900 50.88 -51.23 -4.91
CA GLY A 900 49.80 -50.65 -4.09
C GLY A 900 48.89 -51.67 -3.37
N ALA A 901 49.25 -52.95 -3.38
CA ALA A 901 48.45 -54.01 -2.78
C ALA A 901 48.38 -53.90 -1.25
N THR A 902 47.24 -54.29 -0.68
CA THR A 902 46.90 -54.09 0.74
C THR A 902 46.67 -55.37 1.53
N SER A 903 46.98 -56.52 0.92
CA SER A 903 47.15 -57.80 1.60
C SER A 903 48.48 -57.86 2.36
N GLU A 904 48.55 -58.75 3.35
CA GLU A 904 49.76 -59.08 4.08
C GLU A 904 50.83 -59.62 3.10
N ASP A 905 50.52 -60.75 2.46
CA ASP A 905 51.30 -61.32 1.37
C ASP A 905 51.06 -60.62 0.03
N LEU A 906 51.98 -60.81 -0.90
CA LEU A 906 51.94 -60.24 -2.24
C LEU A 906 52.08 -61.35 -3.29
N ALA A 907 51.12 -61.47 -4.22
CA ALA A 907 51.16 -62.51 -5.25
C ALA A 907 50.66 -61.96 -6.60
N ASN A 908 51.09 -62.61 -7.67
CA ASN A 908 50.92 -62.15 -9.05
C ASN A 908 51.60 -60.78 -9.29
N ILE A 909 52.91 -60.74 -9.03
CA ILE A 909 53.74 -59.54 -9.22
C ILE A 909 54.77 -59.70 -10.33
N ASP A 910 55.13 -58.56 -10.92
CA ASP A 910 56.25 -58.41 -11.83
C ASP A 910 57.61 -58.55 -11.12
N ALA A 911 58.67 -58.49 -11.91
CA ALA A 911 60.01 -58.22 -11.42
C ALA A 911 60.15 -56.79 -10.88
N GLY A 912 60.65 -56.63 -9.65
CA GLY A 912 60.87 -55.33 -9.03
C GLY A 912 61.35 -55.40 -7.59
N ILE A 913 61.69 -54.24 -7.02
CA ILE A 913 61.98 -54.07 -5.59
C ILE A 913 60.69 -53.61 -4.91
N TYR A 914 60.21 -54.36 -3.92
CA TYR A 914 58.95 -54.13 -3.22
C TYR A 914 59.18 -53.73 -1.76
N ILE A 915 58.46 -52.71 -1.29
CA ILE A 915 58.50 -52.19 0.08
C ILE A 915 57.12 -52.36 0.70
N LEU A 916 56.98 -53.19 1.73
CA LEU A 916 55.78 -53.25 2.57
C LEU A 916 55.80 -52.07 3.56
N THR A 917 54.67 -51.38 3.67
CA THR A 917 54.34 -50.46 4.76
C THR A 917 53.12 -50.99 5.50
N VAL A 918 53.27 -51.38 6.76
CA VAL A 918 52.16 -51.74 7.65
C VAL A 918 51.72 -50.50 8.41
N THR A 919 50.42 -50.21 8.38
CA THR A 919 49.80 -49.14 9.17
C THR A 919 48.79 -49.73 10.16
N ASN A 920 49.05 -49.55 11.46
CA ASN A 920 48.11 -49.90 12.54
C ASN A 920 47.68 -48.61 13.24
N SER A 921 46.37 -48.31 13.26
CA SER A 921 45.80 -47.13 13.95
C SER A 921 46.55 -45.81 13.71
N GLY A 922 47.02 -45.58 12.47
CA GLY A 922 47.74 -44.37 12.04
C GLY A 922 49.27 -44.44 12.07
N CYS A 923 49.86 -45.55 12.54
CA CYS A 923 51.29 -45.70 12.81
C CYS A 923 51.95 -46.61 11.77
N THR A 924 53.04 -46.17 11.12
CA THR A 924 53.66 -46.87 9.97
C THR A 924 54.96 -47.61 10.31
N TYR A 925 55.12 -48.82 9.76
CA TYR A 925 56.29 -49.71 9.91
C TYR A 925 56.68 -50.29 8.53
N GLN A 926 57.96 -50.55 8.22
CA GLN A 926 58.39 -50.90 6.85
C GLN A 926 59.40 -52.07 6.73
N LEU A 927 59.36 -52.77 5.57
CA LEU A 927 60.20 -53.90 5.15
C LEU A 927 60.43 -53.89 3.61
N THR A 928 61.57 -54.36 3.09
CA THR A 928 61.94 -54.29 1.64
C THR A 928 62.47 -55.63 1.06
N VAL A 929 62.08 -55.98 -0.19
CA VAL A 929 62.26 -57.29 -0.89
C VAL A 929 62.50 -57.12 -2.43
N ASN A 930 62.95 -58.13 -3.22
CA ASN A 930 63.33 -57.99 -4.66
C ASN A 930 63.06 -59.22 -5.59
N VAL A 931 62.72 -59.00 -6.89
CA VAL A 931 62.21 -59.97 -7.93
C VAL A 931 62.72 -59.65 -9.40
N ASN A 932 62.84 -60.61 -10.36
CA ASN A 932 63.58 -60.54 -11.68
C ASN A 932 62.83 -61.13 -12.96
N GLN A 933 63.20 -60.85 -14.25
CA GLN A 933 62.35 -61.05 -15.52
C GLN A 933 62.96 -61.70 -16.85
N PRO A 934 62.17 -62.26 -17.85
CA PRO A 934 62.52 -62.81 -19.23
C PRO A 934 62.04 -61.97 -20.50
N PRO A 935 62.17 -62.33 -21.87
CA PRO A 935 62.03 -61.56 -23.24
C PRO A 935 60.73 -61.53 -24.20
N SER A 936 60.58 -60.60 -25.23
CA SER A 936 59.31 -60.19 -26.04
C SER A 936 59.21 -60.16 -27.64
N MET A 937 58.07 -59.73 -28.29
CA MET A 937 57.73 -59.65 -29.77
C MET A 937 57.29 -58.23 -30.37
N ASN A 938 56.51 -58.12 -31.50
CA ASN A 938 56.24 -56.87 -32.31
C ASN A 938 54.94 -56.87 -33.22
N ILE A 939 54.02 -55.87 -33.16
CA ILE A 939 52.74 -55.74 -33.95
C ILE A 939 52.17 -54.28 -34.12
N SER A 940 51.06 -54.06 -34.88
CA SER A 940 50.32 -52.75 -34.92
C SER A 940 48.81 -52.78 -35.33
N ALA A 941 48.00 -51.80 -34.88
CA ALA A 941 46.53 -51.67 -35.03
C ALA A 941 46.01 -50.58 -36.01
N GLY A 942 46.84 -49.67 -36.53
CA GLY A 942 46.39 -48.58 -37.41
C GLY A 942 46.51 -47.19 -36.77
N ALA A 943 45.81 -46.17 -37.30
CA ALA A 943 45.96 -44.77 -36.89
C ALA A 943 44.63 -44.15 -36.40
N ASP A 944 44.73 -43.28 -35.40
CA ASP A 944 43.60 -42.66 -34.70
C ASP A 944 42.74 -41.76 -35.61
N THR A 945 41.43 -41.68 -35.36
CA THR A 945 40.47 -40.99 -36.24
C THR A 945 39.29 -40.38 -35.44
N ALA A 946 38.46 -39.51 -36.05
CA ALA A 946 37.27 -38.94 -35.41
C ALA A 946 36.01 -39.06 -36.30
N ILE A 947 34.83 -39.17 -35.68
CA ILE A 947 33.52 -39.23 -36.33
C ILE A 947 32.51 -38.27 -35.68
N CYS A 948 31.49 -37.89 -36.43
CA CYS A 948 30.63 -36.74 -36.11
C CYS A 948 29.15 -37.11 -36.25
N GLY A 949 28.50 -37.51 -35.15
CA GLY A 949 27.07 -37.87 -35.15
C GLY A 949 26.75 -39.21 -35.84
N GLY A 950 27.76 -40.01 -36.16
CA GLY A 950 27.61 -41.40 -36.64
C GLY A 950 27.92 -42.42 -35.54
N ASN A 951 27.63 -43.70 -35.81
CA ASN A 951 27.91 -44.79 -34.88
C ASN A 951 28.87 -45.86 -35.42
N SER A 952 29.50 -45.69 -36.60
CA SER A 952 30.37 -46.72 -37.21
C SER A 952 31.53 -46.19 -38.07
N ILE A 953 32.64 -46.95 -38.16
CA ILE A 953 33.84 -46.68 -38.99
C ILE A 953 34.57 -47.99 -39.37
N GLN A 954 35.40 -47.99 -40.43
CA GLN A 954 36.25 -49.12 -40.82
C GLN A 954 37.68 -49.02 -40.26
N LEU A 955 38.24 -50.15 -39.81
CA LEU A 955 39.57 -50.30 -39.18
C LEU A 955 40.62 -50.86 -40.15
N SER A 956 41.90 -50.91 -39.75
CA SER A 956 43.03 -51.39 -40.59
C SER A 956 44.25 -51.86 -39.77
N GLY A 957 44.17 -53.07 -39.18
CA GLY A 957 45.22 -53.68 -38.36
C GLY A 957 46.23 -54.53 -39.14
N SER A 958 47.35 -54.92 -38.51
CA SER A 958 48.43 -55.71 -39.14
C SER A 958 48.54 -57.13 -38.59
N LEU A 959 48.82 -58.14 -39.43
CA LEU A 959 48.88 -59.54 -39.02
C LEU A 959 50.07 -60.29 -39.64
N GLY A 960 50.88 -60.93 -38.79
CA GLY A 960 52.03 -61.75 -39.19
C GLY A 960 51.67 -63.18 -39.59
N SER A 961 52.52 -63.83 -40.39
CA SER A 961 52.28 -65.19 -40.90
C SER A 961 52.31 -66.25 -39.78
N GLY A 962 51.22 -66.99 -39.61
CA GLY A 962 51.09 -68.05 -38.60
C GLY A 962 50.49 -67.59 -37.26
N SER A 963 50.19 -66.30 -37.13
CA SER A 963 49.48 -65.72 -35.98
C SER A 963 47.99 -65.50 -36.29
N SER A 964 47.13 -65.50 -35.27
CA SER A 964 45.71 -65.13 -35.39
C SER A 964 45.45 -63.79 -34.71
N GLY A 965 44.62 -62.92 -35.32
CA GLY A 965 44.29 -61.59 -34.81
C GLY A 965 42.80 -61.44 -34.52
N VAL A 966 42.44 -60.68 -33.47
CA VAL A 966 41.05 -60.40 -33.08
C VAL A 966 40.91 -58.95 -32.61
N TRP A 967 39.92 -58.24 -33.14
CA TRP A 967 39.45 -56.95 -32.67
C TRP A 967 38.57 -57.09 -31.44
N SER A 968 38.80 -56.24 -30.45
CA SER A 968 37.99 -56.14 -29.24
C SER A 968 37.84 -54.70 -28.75
N SER A 969 36.83 -54.46 -27.91
CA SER A 969 36.55 -53.15 -27.31
C SER A 969 35.77 -53.35 -26.02
N ALA A 970 36.00 -52.51 -25.01
CA ALA A 970 35.29 -52.59 -23.73
C ALA A 970 33.85 -52.05 -23.75
N SER A 971 33.45 -51.32 -24.80
CA SER A 971 32.35 -50.34 -24.76
C SER A 971 31.20 -50.60 -25.74
N GLY A 972 30.66 -51.83 -25.79
CA GLY A 972 29.43 -52.15 -26.54
C GLY A 972 29.51 -52.04 -28.08
N ILE A 973 30.69 -51.69 -28.60
CA ILE A 973 31.00 -51.64 -30.02
C ILE A 973 30.97 -53.07 -30.59
N THR A 974 30.44 -53.18 -31.81
CA THR A 974 30.23 -54.44 -32.53
C THR A 974 31.02 -54.41 -33.83
N PHE A 975 31.64 -55.54 -34.20
CA PHE A 975 32.49 -55.64 -35.38
C PHE A 975 31.83 -56.52 -36.44
N SER A 976 31.85 -56.07 -37.70
CA SER A 976 31.30 -56.84 -38.83
C SER A 976 31.98 -58.21 -39.02
N ASN A 977 33.27 -58.30 -38.72
CA ASN A 977 33.98 -59.55 -38.45
C ASN A 977 35.22 -59.24 -37.57
N PRO A 978 35.24 -59.55 -36.27
CA PRO A 978 36.35 -59.19 -35.39
C PRO A 978 37.67 -59.89 -35.74
N GLY A 979 37.65 -61.02 -36.46
CA GLY A 979 38.89 -61.71 -36.90
C GLY A 979 39.55 -61.10 -38.15
N SER A 980 38.95 -60.07 -38.75
CA SER A 980 39.47 -59.43 -39.97
C SER A 980 40.23 -58.15 -39.62
N PRO A 981 41.48 -57.96 -40.08
CA PRO A 981 42.22 -56.71 -39.83
C PRO A 981 41.50 -55.45 -40.35
N ASN A 982 40.62 -55.59 -41.36
CA ASN A 982 39.93 -54.46 -42.01
C ASN A 982 38.43 -54.37 -41.62
N ALA A 983 38.07 -54.76 -40.40
CA ALA A 983 36.68 -54.83 -39.92
C ALA A 983 36.00 -53.45 -39.79
N THR A 984 34.68 -53.41 -39.94
CA THR A 984 33.86 -52.24 -39.61
C THR A 984 33.39 -52.35 -38.16
N ALA A 985 33.69 -51.35 -37.34
CA ALA A 985 33.20 -51.17 -35.99
C ALA A 985 31.91 -50.32 -36.00
N SER A 986 30.92 -50.69 -35.20
CA SER A 986 29.58 -50.08 -35.13
C SER A 986 29.06 -49.99 -33.69
N ASN A 987 28.10 -49.10 -33.41
CA ASN A 987 27.64 -48.70 -32.07
C ASN A 987 28.69 -47.96 -31.23
N ILE A 988 29.52 -47.13 -31.87
CA ILE A 988 30.54 -46.30 -31.21
C ILE A 988 29.86 -45.23 -30.36
N PRO A 989 29.96 -45.28 -29.02
CA PRO A 989 29.32 -44.29 -28.14
C PRO A 989 30.03 -42.92 -28.25
N PRO A 990 29.37 -41.83 -27.85
CA PRO A 990 30.02 -40.52 -27.81
C PRO A 990 31.12 -40.42 -26.76
N GLY A 991 32.14 -39.61 -27.05
CA GLY A 991 33.40 -39.55 -26.31
C GLY A 991 34.53 -40.29 -27.04
N PHE A 992 35.62 -40.56 -26.33
CA PHE A 992 36.72 -41.40 -26.83
C PHE A 992 36.34 -42.87 -26.69
N SER A 993 36.56 -43.65 -27.74
CA SER A 993 36.46 -45.11 -27.76
C SER A 993 37.79 -45.69 -28.22
N GLN A 994 38.38 -46.54 -27.40
CA GLN A 994 39.57 -47.31 -27.74
C GLN A 994 39.17 -48.68 -28.29
N ILE A 995 39.84 -49.12 -29.37
CA ILE A 995 39.62 -50.41 -30.00
C ILE A 995 40.96 -51.14 -30.12
N THR A 996 41.02 -52.38 -29.63
CA THR A 996 42.25 -53.15 -29.45
C THR A 996 42.36 -54.27 -30.48
N TRP A 997 43.51 -54.35 -31.16
CA TRP A 997 43.90 -55.46 -32.03
C TRP A 997 44.84 -56.39 -31.27
N THR A 998 44.36 -57.59 -30.91
CA THR A 998 45.16 -58.59 -30.20
C THR A 998 45.61 -59.68 -31.16
N VAL A 999 46.90 -59.99 -31.17
CA VAL A 999 47.53 -61.02 -32.01
C VAL A 999 48.13 -62.13 -31.15
N THR A 1000 47.74 -63.37 -31.40
CA THR A 1000 48.24 -64.57 -30.72
C THR A 1000 49.35 -65.22 -31.54
N GLY A 1001 50.53 -65.40 -30.95
CA GLY A 1001 51.67 -66.07 -31.56
C GLY A 1001 51.66 -67.61 -31.39
N PRO A 1002 52.56 -68.33 -32.08
CA PRO A 1002 52.51 -69.80 -32.17
C PRO A 1002 52.73 -70.56 -30.85
N THR A 1003 53.29 -69.92 -29.84
CA THR A 1003 53.55 -70.48 -28.50
C THR A 1003 52.40 -70.25 -27.50
N GLY A 1004 51.32 -69.59 -27.92
CA GLY A 1004 50.20 -69.21 -27.05
C GLY A 1004 50.34 -67.84 -26.37
N CYS A 1005 51.48 -67.16 -26.54
CA CYS A 1005 51.68 -65.80 -26.04
C CYS A 1005 50.93 -64.77 -26.94
N THR A 1006 50.30 -63.79 -26.32
CA THR A 1006 49.51 -62.74 -27.00
C THR A 1006 50.12 -61.36 -26.78
N GLU A 1007 50.18 -60.55 -27.84
CA GLU A 1007 50.46 -59.10 -27.76
C GLU A 1007 49.30 -58.32 -28.38
N SER A 1008 49.11 -57.05 -27.99
CA SER A 1008 48.03 -56.21 -28.52
C SER A 1008 48.47 -54.75 -28.75
N ASP A 1009 47.90 -54.12 -29.79
CA ASP A 1009 48.03 -52.68 -30.07
C ASP A 1009 46.63 -52.02 -30.14
N VAL A 1010 46.54 -50.70 -30.01
CA VAL A 1010 45.27 -49.95 -29.83
C VAL A 1010 45.14 -48.81 -30.84
N VAL A 1011 43.90 -48.55 -31.29
CA VAL A 1011 43.54 -47.36 -32.07
C VAL A 1011 42.42 -46.57 -31.36
N GLU A 1012 42.53 -45.24 -31.34
CA GLU A 1012 41.59 -44.33 -30.68
C GLU A 1012 40.61 -43.68 -31.69
N ILE A 1013 39.33 -43.63 -31.33
CA ILE A 1013 38.27 -42.97 -32.11
C ILE A 1013 37.51 -41.98 -31.22
N PHE A 1014 37.37 -40.72 -31.65
CA PHE A 1014 36.54 -39.72 -30.93
C PHE A 1014 35.20 -39.45 -31.64
N ASN A 1015 34.10 -39.52 -30.90
CA ASN A 1015 32.73 -39.26 -31.39
C ASN A 1015 32.10 -38.08 -30.63
N TYR A 1016 31.86 -36.95 -31.31
CA TYR A 1016 31.36 -35.72 -30.68
C TYR A 1016 29.84 -35.80 -30.39
N ASN A 1017 29.45 -35.81 -29.11
CA ASN A 1017 28.08 -35.49 -28.66
C ASN A 1017 28.12 -34.48 -27.52
N ARG A 1018 27.56 -33.30 -27.76
CA ARG A 1018 27.19 -32.32 -26.73
C ARG A 1018 25.87 -31.68 -27.14
N SER A 1019 24.99 -31.46 -26.16
CA SER A 1019 23.88 -30.53 -26.30
C SER A 1019 24.43 -29.12 -26.50
N ILE A 1020 23.88 -28.42 -27.49
CA ILE A 1020 24.13 -27.00 -27.75
C ILE A 1020 23.01 -26.22 -27.06
N PHE A 1021 23.22 -24.94 -26.78
CA PHE A 1021 22.23 -24.09 -26.13
C PHE A 1021 22.09 -22.75 -26.87
N ALA A 1022 20.89 -22.45 -27.34
CA ALA A 1022 20.52 -21.23 -28.05
C ALA A 1022 19.98 -20.11 -27.13
N GLY A 1023 19.69 -20.40 -25.85
CA GLY A 1023 19.07 -19.44 -24.93
C GLY A 1023 17.69 -19.89 -24.47
N ASN A 1024 17.01 -19.05 -23.67
CA ASN A 1024 15.70 -19.37 -23.12
C ASN A 1024 14.57 -18.78 -23.99
N ASP A 1025 13.52 -19.57 -24.21
CA ASP A 1025 12.30 -19.13 -24.90
C ASP A 1025 11.77 -17.81 -24.34
N THR A 1026 11.40 -16.90 -25.23
CA THR A 1026 11.12 -15.50 -24.91
C THR A 1026 9.78 -15.05 -25.51
N ALA A 1027 8.98 -14.30 -24.76
CA ALA A 1027 7.69 -13.79 -25.23
C ALA A 1027 7.44 -12.35 -24.77
N PHE A 1028 6.84 -11.53 -25.64
CA PHE A 1028 6.55 -10.11 -25.37
C PHE A 1028 5.38 -9.59 -26.22
N CYS A 1029 4.87 -8.41 -25.86
CA CYS A 1029 3.85 -7.69 -26.64
C CYS A 1029 4.51 -6.72 -27.63
N GLY A 1030 4.08 -6.73 -28.89
CA GLY A 1030 4.66 -5.92 -29.97
C GLY A 1030 5.91 -6.51 -30.61
N THR A 1031 6.52 -5.75 -31.52
CA THR A 1031 7.83 -6.04 -32.14
C THR A 1031 8.95 -5.50 -31.26
N ALA A 1032 10.05 -6.25 -31.08
CA ALA A 1032 11.15 -5.86 -30.19
C ALA A 1032 12.53 -6.21 -30.78
N SER A 1033 13.58 -5.65 -30.19
CA SER A 1033 14.99 -5.93 -30.50
C SER A 1033 15.78 -6.11 -29.21
N TRP A 1034 16.58 -7.18 -29.10
CA TRP A 1034 17.39 -7.50 -27.91
C TRP A 1034 18.60 -8.38 -28.26
N GLN A 1035 19.57 -8.48 -27.35
CA GLN A 1035 20.73 -9.37 -27.53
C GLN A 1035 20.42 -10.81 -27.11
N LEU A 1036 20.79 -11.74 -27.99
CA LEU A 1036 20.77 -13.18 -27.72
C LEU A 1036 21.91 -13.57 -26.77
N ASN A 1037 21.87 -14.81 -26.26
CA ASN A 1037 22.90 -15.33 -25.35
C ASN A 1037 23.13 -16.83 -25.55
N ALA A 1038 23.50 -17.22 -26.77
CA ALA A 1038 23.81 -18.62 -27.08
C ALA A 1038 25.20 -19.04 -26.56
N GLN A 1039 25.40 -20.34 -26.41
CA GLN A 1039 26.67 -20.88 -25.91
C GLN A 1039 27.78 -20.76 -26.97
N ALA A 1040 28.84 -20.01 -26.62
CA ALA A 1040 30.11 -20.02 -27.34
C ALA A 1040 30.90 -21.31 -27.06
N VAL A 1041 31.32 -22.03 -28.11
CA VAL A 1041 32.10 -23.28 -27.98
C VAL A 1041 33.48 -23.10 -28.61
N SER A 1042 34.53 -23.17 -27.78
CA SER A 1042 35.92 -23.02 -28.23
C SER A 1042 36.29 -24.05 -29.30
N GLY A 1043 36.82 -23.58 -30.43
CA GLY A 1043 37.19 -24.41 -31.58
C GLY A 1043 36.07 -24.63 -32.61
N PHE A 1044 34.89 -24.02 -32.43
CA PHE A 1044 33.78 -24.03 -33.38
C PHE A 1044 33.40 -22.60 -33.79
N ASN A 1045 33.04 -22.41 -35.06
CA ASN A 1045 32.42 -21.20 -35.59
C ASN A 1045 30.90 -21.30 -35.45
N GLY A 1046 30.25 -20.23 -34.98
CA GLY A 1046 28.79 -20.17 -34.82
C GLY A 1046 28.07 -19.43 -35.96
N SER A 1047 26.77 -19.70 -36.11
CA SER A 1047 25.85 -18.93 -36.95
C SER A 1047 24.40 -19.07 -36.47
N TRP A 1048 23.71 -17.94 -36.39
CA TRP A 1048 22.26 -17.84 -36.24
C TRP A 1048 21.52 -18.03 -37.57
N SER A 1049 20.26 -18.46 -37.46
CA SER A 1049 19.26 -18.47 -38.52
C SER A 1049 17.85 -18.34 -37.91
N SER A 1050 16.91 -17.72 -38.62
CA SER A 1050 15.49 -17.66 -38.25
C SER A 1050 14.69 -18.47 -39.27
N THR A 1051 13.56 -19.05 -38.83
CA THR A 1051 12.61 -19.76 -39.70
C THR A 1051 11.43 -18.91 -40.15
N GLY A 1052 11.21 -17.76 -39.50
CA GLY A 1052 10.10 -16.84 -39.75
C GLY A 1052 10.58 -15.42 -40.05
N PHE A 1053 10.35 -14.51 -39.11
CA PHE A 1053 10.34 -13.05 -39.32
C PHE A 1053 11.36 -12.29 -38.45
N SER A 1054 12.43 -12.95 -38.01
CA SER A 1054 13.48 -12.31 -37.23
C SER A 1054 14.73 -12.02 -38.06
N THR A 1055 15.34 -10.87 -37.82
CA THR A 1055 16.59 -10.43 -38.43
C THR A 1055 17.69 -10.30 -37.37
N PHE A 1056 18.96 -10.41 -37.76
CA PHE A 1056 20.10 -10.35 -36.84
C PHE A 1056 21.10 -9.29 -37.31
N ASP A 1057 21.72 -8.57 -36.38
CA ASP A 1057 22.79 -7.60 -36.68
C ASP A 1057 24.07 -8.28 -37.23
N ASN A 1058 24.43 -9.43 -36.68
CA ASN A 1058 25.54 -10.26 -37.11
C ASN A 1058 25.26 -11.72 -36.71
N THR A 1059 24.91 -12.57 -37.68
CA THR A 1059 24.56 -13.96 -37.40
C THR A 1059 25.72 -14.78 -36.82
N ALA A 1060 26.98 -14.40 -36.99
CA ALA A 1060 28.13 -15.22 -36.62
C ALA A 1060 28.49 -15.18 -35.12
N ILE A 1061 27.92 -14.25 -34.33
CA ILE A 1061 28.25 -14.07 -32.92
C ILE A 1061 27.15 -14.64 -32.00
N PRO A 1062 27.51 -15.31 -30.88
CA PRO A 1062 26.55 -15.93 -29.97
C PRO A 1062 25.62 -14.92 -29.27
N ASN A 1063 26.04 -13.66 -29.17
CA ASN A 1063 25.31 -12.55 -28.56
C ASN A 1063 24.79 -11.53 -29.59
N ALA A 1064 24.41 -12.00 -30.78
CA ALA A 1064 23.81 -11.18 -31.83
C ALA A 1064 22.56 -10.44 -31.32
N THR A 1065 22.36 -9.20 -31.76
CA THR A 1065 21.10 -8.48 -31.56
C THR A 1065 20.08 -9.01 -32.57
N VAL A 1066 19.02 -9.63 -32.09
CA VAL A 1066 17.88 -10.04 -32.91
C VAL A 1066 16.82 -8.93 -32.92
N THR A 1067 16.21 -8.69 -34.09
CA THR A 1067 15.08 -7.78 -34.26
C THR A 1067 13.91 -8.53 -34.90
N VAL A 1068 12.81 -8.60 -34.17
CA VAL A 1068 11.54 -9.21 -34.60
C VAL A 1068 10.72 -8.17 -35.35
N ILE A 1069 10.36 -8.45 -36.60
CA ILE A 1069 9.69 -7.49 -37.50
C ILE A 1069 8.23 -7.84 -37.85
N ASP A 1070 7.69 -8.93 -37.33
CA ASP A 1070 6.28 -9.34 -37.48
C ASP A 1070 5.78 -10.07 -36.21
N TYR A 1071 4.50 -10.43 -36.16
CA TYR A 1071 3.85 -11.07 -35.01
C TYR A 1071 3.66 -12.58 -35.21
N GLY A 1072 3.67 -13.34 -34.11
CA GLY A 1072 3.49 -14.79 -34.10
C GLY A 1072 4.58 -15.54 -33.34
N VAL A 1073 4.80 -16.80 -33.71
CA VAL A 1073 5.89 -17.63 -33.18
C VAL A 1073 6.97 -17.79 -34.24
N ASP A 1074 8.22 -17.47 -33.88
CA ASP A 1074 9.42 -17.73 -34.69
C ASP A 1074 10.38 -18.65 -33.93
N THR A 1075 11.14 -19.46 -34.66
CA THR A 1075 12.20 -20.32 -34.13
C THR A 1075 13.55 -19.83 -34.63
N LEU A 1076 14.41 -19.45 -33.68
CA LEU A 1076 15.77 -18.98 -33.92
C LEU A 1076 16.73 -20.14 -33.64
N ARG A 1077 17.49 -20.57 -34.65
CA ARG A 1077 18.42 -21.69 -34.55
C ARG A 1077 19.86 -21.20 -34.45
N TRP A 1078 20.54 -21.56 -33.35
CA TRP A 1078 21.99 -21.42 -33.22
C TRP A 1078 22.68 -22.67 -33.76
N THR A 1079 23.60 -22.52 -34.71
CA THR A 1079 24.36 -23.62 -35.31
C THR A 1079 25.85 -23.41 -35.09
N ILE A 1080 26.60 -24.43 -34.70
CA ILE A 1080 28.06 -24.39 -34.57
C ILE A 1080 28.74 -25.45 -35.45
N SER A 1081 29.92 -25.13 -36.01
CA SER A 1081 30.68 -26.00 -36.91
C SER A 1081 32.20 -25.83 -36.76
N ASN A 1082 32.96 -26.91 -36.91
CA ASN A 1082 34.44 -26.87 -36.91
C ASN A 1082 35.08 -27.50 -38.17
N ASN A 1083 34.31 -27.57 -39.28
CA ASN A 1083 34.63 -28.28 -40.52
C ASN A 1083 34.72 -29.83 -40.42
N ALA A 1084 34.66 -30.43 -39.22
CA ALA A 1084 34.51 -31.88 -39.03
C ALA A 1084 33.09 -32.27 -38.60
N CYS A 1085 32.51 -31.55 -37.63
CA CYS A 1085 31.12 -31.67 -37.19
C CYS A 1085 30.34 -30.36 -37.33
N VAL A 1086 29.01 -30.50 -37.40
CA VAL A 1086 28.01 -29.43 -37.26
C VAL A 1086 26.99 -29.88 -36.21
N GLY A 1087 26.49 -28.95 -35.38
CA GLY A 1087 25.33 -29.19 -34.51
C GLY A 1087 24.55 -27.90 -34.28
N SER A 1088 23.32 -27.99 -33.79
CA SER A 1088 22.46 -26.83 -33.54
C SER A 1088 21.49 -27.02 -32.37
N ASP A 1089 20.94 -25.90 -31.88
CA ASP A 1089 19.84 -25.83 -30.90
C ASP A 1089 18.86 -24.72 -31.28
N ASP A 1090 17.61 -24.80 -30.77
CA ASP A 1090 16.49 -23.93 -31.14
C ASP A 1090 15.99 -23.09 -29.94
N LEU A 1091 15.72 -21.82 -30.21
CA LEU A 1091 15.13 -20.83 -29.30
C LEU A 1091 13.77 -20.40 -29.86
N ILE A 1092 12.70 -20.50 -29.08
CA ILE A 1092 11.36 -20.08 -29.49
C ILE A 1092 11.08 -18.65 -29.03
N VAL A 1093 10.66 -17.80 -29.98
CA VAL A 1093 10.23 -16.42 -29.73
C VAL A 1093 8.75 -16.30 -30.04
N THR A 1094 7.97 -15.74 -29.11
CA THR A 1094 6.54 -15.45 -29.32
C THR A 1094 6.26 -13.94 -29.18
N SER A 1095 5.99 -13.28 -30.30
CA SER A 1095 5.55 -11.89 -30.35
C SER A 1095 4.02 -11.84 -30.47
N TYR A 1096 3.36 -11.24 -29.49
CA TYR A 1096 1.91 -11.02 -29.55
C TYR A 1096 1.60 -9.68 -30.23
N GLN A 1097 0.64 -9.67 -31.14
CA GLN A 1097 0.16 -8.45 -31.77
C GLN A 1097 -0.57 -7.56 -30.74
N PRO A 1098 -0.23 -6.26 -30.63
CA PRO A 1098 -0.94 -5.30 -29.79
C PRO A 1098 -2.43 -5.26 -30.11
N VAL A 1099 -3.25 -5.18 -29.07
CA VAL A 1099 -4.72 -5.10 -29.17
C VAL A 1099 -5.20 -3.70 -28.84
N ASN A 1100 -6.27 -3.27 -29.51
CA ASN A 1100 -7.02 -2.08 -29.12
C ASN A 1100 -8.31 -2.51 -28.42
N ALA A 1101 -8.66 -1.86 -27.32
CA ALA A 1101 -9.98 -1.97 -26.72
C ALA A 1101 -10.74 -0.69 -27.07
N ASP A 1102 -11.75 -0.82 -27.93
CA ASP A 1102 -12.70 0.25 -28.21
C ASP A 1102 -14.08 -0.25 -27.74
N PRO A 1103 -14.65 0.32 -26.67
CA PRO A 1103 -15.92 -0.12 -26.10
C PRO A 1103 -17.13 0.50 -26.83
N GLY A 1104 -16.90 1.20 -27.95
CA GLY A 1104 -17.94 1.92 -28.68
C GLY A 1104 -18.48 3.13 -27.90
N HIS A 1105 -19.61 3.68 -28.38
CA HIS A 1105 -20.16 4.91 -27.85
C HIS A 1105 -21.24 4.71 -26.77
N GLY A 1106 -21.14 5.55 -25.73
CA GLY A 1106 -22.14 5.62 -24.66
C GLY A 1106 -23.47 6.18 -25.18
N HIS A 1107 -24.56 5.68 -24.63
CA HIS A 1107 -25.92 6.06 -25.02
C HIS A 1107 -26.86 6.08 -23.81
N GLU A 1108 -27.98 6.79 -23.98
CA GLU A 1108 -29.04 6.88 -22.98
C GLU A 1108 -30.10 5.80 -23.23
N VAL A 1109 -30.60 5.22 -22.15
CA VAL A 1109 -31.69 4.22 -22.15
C VAL A 1109 -32.78 4.64 -21.16
N CYS A 1110 -34.02 4.31 -21.47
CA CYS A 1110 -35.19 4.76 -20.73
C CYS A 1110 -35.88 3.62 -19.94
N ILE A 1111 -35.23 2.45 -19.87
CA ILE A 1111 -35.57 1.28 -19.04
C ILE A 1111 -34.28 0.70 -18.40
N GLY A 1112 -34.42 -0.21 -17.43
CA GLY A 1112 -33.29 -0.85 -16.73
C GLY A 1112 -32.49 -1.88 -17.54
N GLU A 1113 -32.48 -1.75 -18.88
CA GLU A 1113 -31.84 -2.65 -19.85
C GLU A 1113 -31.09 -1.81 -20.90
N GLY A 1114 -30.01 -2.35 -21.47
CA GLY A 1114 -29.19 -1.68 -22.47
C GLY A 1114 -28.35 -2.67 -23.29
N HIS A 1115 -27.56 -2.16 -24.24
CA HIS A 1115 -26.75 -3.00 -25.13
C HIS A 1115 -25.32 -2.47 -25.25
N LEU A 1116 -24.32 -3.31 -25.04
CA LEU A 1116 -22.90 -2.98 -25.22
C LEU A 1116 -22.43 -3.48 -26.58
N HIS A 1117 -21.66 -2.65 -27.31
CA HIS A 1117 -21.07 -3.00 -28.59
C HIS A 1117 -19.66 -2.41 -28.70
N ALA A 1118 -18.66 -3.28 -28.70
CA ALA A 1118 -17.26 -2.94 -28.86
C ALA A 1118 -16.85 -3.00 -30.33
N GLU A 1119 -16.09 -2.00 -30.77
CA GLU A 1119 -15.65 -1.83 -32.15
C GLU A 1119 -14.17 -2.20 -32.33
N GLY A 1120 -13.70 -2.26 -33.58
CA GLY A 1120 -12.29 -2.56 -33.91
C GLY A 1120 -11.76 -3.95 -33.52
N PHE A 1121 -12.55 -4.78 -32.82
CA PHE A 1121 -12.15 -6.07 -32.28
C PHE A 1121 -11.90 -7.10 -33.40
N THR A 1122 -10.62 -7.38 -33.67
CA THR A 1122 -10.19 -8.28 -34.74
C THR A 1122 -9.40 -9.50 -34.25
N ILE A 1123 -8.67 -9.39 -33.13
CA ILE A 1123 -7.79 -10.44 -32.58
C ILE A 1123 -7.81 -10.37 -31.05
N GLY A 1124 -7.85 -11.53 -30.37
CA GLY A 1124 -7.79 -11.66 -28.92
C GLY A 1124 -9.07 -12.23 -28.29
N THR A 1125 -9.15 -12.14 -26.96
CA THR A 1125 -10.37 -12.37 -26.16
C THR A 1125 -10.73 -11.09 -25.43
N GLY A 1126 -11.97 -10.64 -25.59
CA GLY A 1126 -12.53 -9.48 -24.88
C GLY A 1126 -13.38 -9.87 -23.67
N LEU A 1127 -13.43 -9.00 -22.67
CA LEU A 1127 -14.22 -9.14 -21.46
C LEU A 1127 -14.86 -7.79 -21.06
N TRP A 1128 -16.18 -7.78 -20.93
CA TRP A 1128 -16.96 -6.70 -20.34
C TRP A 1128 -17.05 -6.87 -18.81
N SER A 1129 -16.91 -5.77 -18.09
CA SER A 1129 -17.18 -5.69 -16.65
C SER A 1129 -17.81 -4.35 -16.26
N VAL A 1130 -18.49 -4.29 -15.11
CA VAL A 1130 -19.11 -3.06 -14.59
C VAL A 1130 -18.10 -2.28 -13.76
N VAL A 1131 -17.99 -0.98 -14.02
CA VAL A 1131 -17.18 -0.03 -13.24
C VAL A 1131 -18.13 0.91 -12.50
N ALA A 1132 -17.85 1.16 -11.23
CA ALA A 1132 -18.64 2.07 -10.40
C ALA A 1132 -18.58 3.53 -10.92
N PRO A 1133 -19.63 4.34 -10.71
CA PRO A 1133 -20.89 4.02 -10.04
C PRO A 1133 -21.83 3.20 -10.93
N GLY A 1134 -22.66 2.35 -10.30
CA GLY A 1134 -23.71 1.56 -10.98
C GLY A 1134 -23.68 0.06 -10.66
N GLN A 1135 -24.79 -0.62 -10.95
CA GLN A 1135 -24.91 -2.08 -10.95
C GLN A 1135 -25.64 -2.51 -12.22
N ALA A 1136 -25.17 -3.57 -12.86
CA ALA A 1136 -25.79 -4.20 -14.02
C ALA A 1136 -25.30 -5.66 -14.14
N ASN A 1137 -26.16 -6.54 -14.66
CA ASN A 1137 -25.79 -7.89 -15.06
C ASN A 1137 -25.51 -7.91 -16.56
N ILE A 1138 -24.32 -8.39 -16.95
CA ILE A 1138 -23.90 -8.49 -18.35
C ILE A 1138 -24.20 -9.92 -18.82
N LEU A 1139 -25.04 -10.09 -19.85
CA LEU A 1139 -25.54 -11.41 -20.24
C LEU A 1139 -24.52 -12.26 -21.01
N SER A 1140 -23.59 -11.64 -21.73
CA SER A 1140 -22.53 -12.31 -22.49
C SER A 1140 -21.23 -11.52 -22.40
N PRO A 1141 -20.56 -11.49 -21.23
CA PRO A 1141 -19.44 -10.58 -21.01
C PRO A 1141 -18.22 -10.86 -21.90
N ASN A 1142 -18.09 -12.05 -22.49
CA ASN A 1142 -16.96 -12.41 -23.35
C ASN A 1142 -17.17 -12.12 -24.85
N THR A 1143 -18.27 -11.48 -25.25
CA THR A 1143 -18.58 -11.17 -26.65
C THR A 1143 -18.56 -9.67 -26.91
N ALA A 1144 -18.04 -9.26 -28.07
CA ALA A 1144 -17.95 -7.85 -28.46
C ALA A 1144 -19.32 -7.13 -28.46
N SER A 1145 -20.42 -7.87 -28.66
CA SER A 1145 -21.79 -7.42 -28.45
C SER A 1145 -22.42 -8.18 -27.28
N SER A 1146 -23.04 -7.48 -26.32
CA SER A 1146 -23.75 -8.07 -25.18
C SER A 1146 -24.88 -7.19 -24.69
N ASP A 1147 -26.05 -7.78 -24.44
CA ASP A 1147 -27.11 -7.13 -23.68
C ASP A 1147 -26.73 -7.02 -22.17
N VAL A 1148 -27.26 -6.00 -21.51
CA VAL A 1148 -27.16 -5.77 -20.06
C VAL A 1148 -28.53 -5.52 -19.45
N ASN A 1149 -28.77 -6.01 -18.22
CA ASN A 1149 -30.02 -5.75 -17.48
C ASN A 1149 -29.77 -5.44 -16.00
N GLY A 1150 -30.79 -4.91 -15.33
CA GLY A 1150 -30.70 -4.52 -13.91
C GLY A 1150 -30.03 -3.16 -13.67
N LEU A 1151 -29.87 -2.33 -14.71
CA LEU A 1151 -29.33 -0.97 -14.61
C LEU A 1151 -30.09 -0.17 -13.54
N GLN A 1152 -29.35 0.54 -12.70
CA GLN A 1152 -29.91 1.51 -11.74
C GLN A 1152 -30.02 2.91 -12.35
N PRO A 1153 -30.99 3.74 -11.94
CA PRO A 1153 -31.15 5.11 -12.47
C PRO A 1153 -29.87 5.93 -12.30
N GLY A 1154 -29.45 6.61 -13.36
CA GLY A 1154 -28.17 7.33 -13.45
C GLY A 1154 -27.16 6.67 -14.39
N ARG A 1155 -25.89 7.07 -14.28
CA ARG A 1155 -24.81 6.57 -15.13
C ARG A 1155 -24.25 5.26 -14.56
N THR A 1156 -24.20 4.22 -15.39
CA THR A 1156 -23.41 3.00 -15.14
C THR A 1156 -22.25 2.95 -16.14
N ILE A 1157 -21.03 2.71 -15.66
CA ILE A 1157 -19.83 2.62 -16.50
C ILE A 1157 -19.49 1.14 -16.74
N PHE A 1158 -19.00 0.82 -17.93
CA PHE A 1158 -18.58 -0.52 -18.33
C PHE A 1158 -17.15 -0.44 -18.88
N LEU A 1159 -16.30 -1.38 -18.46
CA LEU A 1159 -14.95 -1.56 -18.97
C LEU A 1159 -14.96 -2.67 -20.01
N TRP A 1160 -14.46 -2.39 -21.21
CA TRP A 1160 -14.07 -3.41 -22.18
C TRP A 1160 -12.58 -3.65 -22.06
N GLN A 1161 -12.19 -4.89 -21.75
CA GLN A 1161 -10.79 -5.28 -21.70
C GLN A 1161 -10.52 -6.33 -22.78
N VAL A 1162 -9.55 -6.06 -23.67
CA VAL A 1162 -9.11 -7.00 -24.70
C VAL A 1162 -7.73 -7.53 -24.34
N SER A 1163 -7.52 -8.84 -24.54
CA SER A 1163 -6.25 -9.52 -24.31
C SER A 1163 -5.86 -10.43 -25.48
N ASN A 1164 -4.58 -10.48 -25.82
CA ASN A 1164 -3.99 -11.36 -26.81
C ASN A 1164 -2.62 -11.82 -26.29
N GLY A 1165 -2.59 -12.96 -25.59
CA GLY A 1165 -1.40 -13.41 -24.87
C GLY A 1165 -0.92 -12.39 -23.85
N LEU A 1166 0.27 -11.83 -24.06
CA LEU A 1166 0.87 -10.80 -23.20
C LEU A 1166 0.44 -9.37 -23.54
N CYS A 1167 -0.28 -9.15 -24.63
CA CYS A 1167 -0.86 -7.84 -24.95
C CYS A 1167 -2.22 -7.67 -24.27
N SER A 1168 -2.45 -6.53 -23.61
CA SER A 1168 -3.76 -6.14 -23.11
C SER A 1168 -4.02 -4.66 -23.31
N SER A 1169 -5.25 -4.31 -23.67
CA SER A 1169 -5.76 -2.94 -23.71
C SER A 1169 -7.13 -2.89 -23.06
N SER A 1170 -7.52 -1.74 -22.53
CA SER A 1170 -8.82 -1.56 -21.88
C SER A 1170 -9.28 -0.12 -21.94
N ASP A 1171 -10.57 0.09 -22.21
CA ASP A 1171 -11.21 1.42 -22.24
C ASP A 1171 -12.68 1.31 -21.80
N THR A 1172 -13.33 2.44 -21.49
CA THR A 1172 -14.63 2.50 -20.82
C THR A 1172 -15.72 3.20 -21.62
N VAL A 1173 -16.92 2.63 -21.58
CA VAL A 1173 -18.17 3.22 -22.10
C VAL A 1173 -19.17 3.42 -20.97
N SER A 1174 -20.12 4.34 -21.11
CA SER A 1174 -21.18 4.53 -20.10
C SER A 1174 -22.57 4.49 -20.70
N ILE A 1175 -23.48 3.75 -20.04
CA ILE A 1175 -24.92 3.80 -20.30
C ILE A 1175 -25.56 4.67 -19.21
N TYR A 1176 -26.44 5.58 -19.60
CA TYR A 1176 -27.21 6.42 -18.68
C TYR A 1176 -28.68 6.01 -18.70
N TYR A 1177 -29.20 5.53 -17.57
CA TYR A 1177 -30.60 5.16 -17.41
C TYR A 1177 -31.40 6.34 -16.82
N ASP A 1178 -32.27 6.94 -17.64
CA ASP A 1178 -33.21 7.99 -17.26
C ASP A 1178 -34.64 7.44 -17.10
N GLN A 1179 -35.20 7.55 -15.90
CA GLN A 1179 -36.58 7.12 -15.60
C GLN A 1179 -37.66 8.10 -16.08
N ALA A 1180 -37.32 9.32 -16.50
CA ALA A 1180 -38.26 10.37 -16.90
C ALA A 1180 -38.31 10.62 -18.43
N CYS A 1181 -37.54 9.85 -19.20
CA CYS A 1181 -37.30 10.06 -20.63
C CYS A 1181 -38.57 10.04 -21.50
N GLU A 1182 -38.75 11.09 -22.32
CA GLU A 1182 -39.79 11.16 -23.36
C GLU A 1182 -39.34 10.56 -24.70
N LEU A 1183 -40.31 10.07 -25.48
CA LEU A 1183 -40.11 9.52 -26.83
C LEU A 1183 -39.73 10.63 -27.84
N GLU A 1184 -38.52 10.62 -28.38
CA GLU A 1184 -38.01 11.64 -29.31
C GLU A 1184 -37.45 11.04 -30.62
N LEU A 1185 -37.71 11.74 -31.74
CA LEU A 1185 -37.29 11.35 -33.10
C LEU A 1185 -36.19 12.31 -33.58
N PRO A 1186 -34.97 11.83 -33.94
CA PRO A 1186 -33.93 12.68 -34.51
C PRO A 1186 -34.32 13.30 -35.85
N THR A 1187 -33.71 14.43 -36.17
CA THR A 1187 -33.93 15.17 -37.43
C THR A 1187 -32.91 14.83 -38.53
N GLY A 1188 -31.93 13.97 -38.26
CA GLY A 1188 -30.98 13.49 -39.26
C GLY A 1188 -30.08 12.37 -38.74
N PHE A 1189 -29.45 11.64 -39.65
CA PHE A 1189 -28.44 10.61 -39.36
C PHE A 1189 -27.55 10.38 -40.61
N SER A 1190 -26.41 9.71 -40.43
CA SER A 1190 -25.37 9.57 -41.45
C SER A 1190 -24.87 8.14 -41.61
N PRO A 1191 -25.54 7.29 -42.40
CA PRO A 1191 -25.12 5.91 -42.66
C PRO A 1191 -23.92 5.86 -43.62
N ASN A 1192 -22.69 5.91 -43.09
CA ASN A 1192 -21.43 5.84 -43.85
C ASN A 1192 -20.43 4.79 -43.32
N GLY A 1193 -20.73 4.11 -42.22
CA GLY A 1193 -19.90 3.06 -41.62
C GLY A 1193 -18.70 3.59 -40.84
N ASP A 1194 -18.78 4.80 -40.29
CA ASP A 1194 -17.73 5.38 -39.44
C ASP A 1194 -17.98 5.23 -37.92
N GLY A 1195 -19.08 4.56 -37.52
CA GLY A 1195 -19.49 4.36 -36.13
C GLY A 1195 -20.42 5.46 -35.60
N PHE A 1196 -20.53 6.61 -36.28
CA PHE A 1196 -21.27 7.77 -35.80
C PHE A 1196 -22.58 8.03 -36.57
N ASN A 1197 -23.70 7.78 -35.90
CA ASN A 1197 -25.06 7.99 -36.45
C ASN A 1197 -25.40 7.11 -37.67
N ASP A 1198 -24.84 5.90 -37.73
CA ASP A 1198 -25.08 4.95 -38.83
C ASP A 1198 -26.52 4.39 -38.87
N GLY A 1199 -27.22 4.38 -37.74
CA GLY A 1199 -28.62 3.99 -37.62
C GLY A 1199 -29.52 5.14 -37.15
N TYR A 1200 -30.80 5.07 -37.46
CA TYR A 1200 -31.78 6.06 -37.01
C TYR A 1200 -32.24 5.79 -35.56
N TYR A 1201 -31.51 6.37 -34.60
CA TYR A 1201 -31.69 6.12 -33.16
C TYR A 1201 -32.81 6.97 -32.54
N ILE A 1202 -33.99 6.38 -32.32
CA ILE A 1202 -35.12 7.00 -31.64
C ILE A 1202 -34.92 6.88 -30.12
N LYS A 1203 -34.90 8.01 -29.39
CA LYS A 1203 -34.74 8.01 -27.92
C LYS A 1203 -36.03 7.53 -27.25
N GLY A 1204 -35.92 6.61 -26.29
CA GLY A 1204 -37.03 6.06 -25.52
C GLY A 1204 -37.87 5.00 -26.23
N ILE A 1205 -37.45 4.51 -27.41
CA ILE A 1205 -38.19 3.49 -28.19
C ILE A 1205 -38.30 2.15 -27.46
N GLU A 1206 -37.31 1.83 -26.62
CA GLU A 1206 -37.17 0.61 -25.84
C GLU A 1206 -38.27 0.43 -24.79
N ALA A 1207 -38.86 1.52 -24.31
CA ALA A 1207 -40.06 1.49 -23.47
C ALA A 1207 -41.35 1.11 -24.25
N TYR A 1208 -41.29 1.08 -25.59
CA TYR A 1208 -42.42 0.82 -26.50
C TYR A 1208 -42.12 -0.30 -27.51
N PRO A 1209 -41.88 -1.55 -27.06
CA PRO A 1209 -41.51 -2.67 -27.92
C PRO A 1209 -42.61 -3.06 -28.94
N LEU A 1210 -43.87 -2.68 -28.67
CA LEU A 1210 -45.00 -2.83 -29.58
C LEU A 1210 -45.23 -1.53 -30.35
N ASN A 1211 -44.43 -1.31 -31.39
CA ASN A 1211 -44.51 -0.11 -32.23
C ASN A 1211 -44.59 -0.44 -33.73
N VAL A 1212 -44.80 0.59 -34.55
CA VAL A 1212 -44.67 0.55 -36.01
C VAL A 1212 -43.94 1.81 -36.45
N PHE A 1213 -42.77 1.64 -37.06
CA PHE A 1213 -42.00 2.72 -37.67
C PHE A 1213 -42.18 2.70 -39.20
N ARG A 1214 -42.43 3.87 -39.79
CA ARG A 1214 -42.67 4.06 -41.23
C ARG A 1214 -41.88 5.24 -41.75
N VAL A 1215 -41.31 5.10 -42.93
CA VAL A 1215 -40.55 6.13 -43.64
C VAL A 1215 -41.20 6.41 -44.99
N PHE A 1216 -41.38 7.68 -45.31
CA PHE A 1216 -41.95 8.18 -46.55
C PHE A 1216 -40.93 9.04 -47.28
N ASN A 1217 -40.82 8.89 -48.60
CA ASN A 1217 -40.02 9.79 -49.41
C ASN A 1217 -40.74 11.12 -49.69
N ARG A 1218 -40.04 12.09 -50.31
CA ARG A 1218 -40.58 13.43 -50.62
C ARG A 1218 -41.86 13.47 -51.48
N TRP A 1219 -42.27 12.35 -52.07
CA TRP A 1219 -43.51 12.23 -52.84
C TRP A 1219 -44.66 11.61 -52.04
N GLY A 1220 -44.46 11.29 -50.76
CA GLY A 1220 -45.44 10.67 -49.88
C GLY A 1220 -45.59 9.15 -50.04
N ASN A 1221 -44.69 8.50 -50.79
CA ASN A 1221 -44.69 7.04 -50.90
C ASN A 1221 -43.93 6.42 -49.71
N GLU A 1222 -44.52 5.40 -49.08
CA GLU A 1222 -43.85 4.60 -48.06
C GLU A 1222 -42.69 3.82 -48.69
N VAL A 1223 -41.49 3.95 -48.13
CA VAL A 1223 -40.26 3.32 -48.63
C VAL A 1223 -39.63 2.34 -47.64
N TYR A 1224 -39.95 2.47 -46.35
CA TYR A 1224 -39.55 1.54 -45.30
C TYR A 1224 -40.68 1.42 -44.28
N VAL A 1225 -40.95 0.20 -43.81
CA VAL A 1225 -41.88 -0.07 -42.70
C VAL A 1225 -41.35 -1.23 -41.86
N LYS A 1226 -41.43 -1.07 -40.53
CA LYS A 1226 -41.00 -2.07 -39.56
C LYS A 1226 -41.99 -2.13 -38.39
N ASP A 1227 -42.52 -3.32 -38.15
CA ASP A 1227 -43.19 -3.66 -36.89
C ASP A 1227 -42.14 -3.91 -35.80
N ASN A 1228 -42.40 -3.41 -34.60
CA ASN A 1228 -41.57 -3.57 -33.40
C ASN A 1228 -40.12 -3.07 -33.64
N TYR A 1229 -40.01 -1.86 -34.19
CA TYR A 1229 -38.76 -1.19 -34.54
C TYR A 1229 -37.83 -1.03 -33.33
N ARG A 1230 -36.55 -1.29 -33.57
CA ARG A 1230 -35.41 -1.02 -32.67
C ARG A 1230 -34.41 -0.11 -33.39
N ASN A 1231 -33.57 0.59 -32.64
CA ASN A 1231 -32.64 1.58 -33.22
C ASN A 1231 -31.58 1.01 -34.18
N THR A 1232 -31.41 -0.31 -34.23
CA THR A 1232 -30.54 -1.02 -35.17
C THR A 1232 -31.25 -1.45 -36.47
N ASP A 1233 -32.58 -1.25 -36.62
CA ASP A 1233 -33.35 -1.78 -37.75
C ASP A 1233 -33.28 -0.95 -39.05
N TRP A 1234 -33.05 0.37 -38.96
CA TRP A 1234 -33.04 1.26 -40.13
C TRP A 1234 -31.76 2.09 -40.24
N ILE A 1235 -30.91 1.64 -41.17
CA ILE A 1235 -29.64 2.27 -41.59
C ILE A 1235 -29.80 3.06 -42.90
N GLY A 1236 -30.99 3.59 -43.18
CA GLY A 1236 -31.24 4.35 -44.41
C GLY A 1236 -31.45 3.49 -45.66
N GLN A 1237 -32.11 2.34 -45.49
CA GLN A 1237 -32.47 1.38 -46.54
C GLN A 1237 -33.99 1.31 -46.76
N ASN A 1238 -34.43 0.78 -47.91
CA ASN A 1238 -35.84 0.50 -48.18
C ASN A 1238 -36.26 -0.84 -47.54
N THR A 1239 -37.55 -1.21 -47.61
CA THR A 1239 -38.05 -2.49 -47.05
C THR A 1239 -37.40 -3.74 -47.66
N ASN A 1240 -36.81 -3.65 -48.86
CA ASN A 1240 -36.11 -4.75 -49.53
C ASN A 1240 -34.61 -4.82 -49.19
N GLY A 1241 -34.08 -3.84 -48.45
CA GLY A 1241 -32.66 -3.72 -48.12
C GLY A 1241 -31.82 -2.90 -49.10
N ASP A 1242 -32.41 -2.30 -50.14
CA ASP A 1242 -31.65 -1.40 -51.03
C ASP A 1242 -31.42 -0.04 -50.33
N GLU A 1243 -30.24 0.56 -50.52
CA GLU A 1243 -29.96 1.90 -49.98
C GLU A 1243 -30.93 2.97 -50.51
N LEU A 1244 -31.48 3.78 -49.60
CA LEU A 1244 -32.23 4.97 -49.97
C LEU A 1244 -31.26 6.10 -50.38
N PRO A 1245 -31.56 6.89 -51.43
CA PRO A 1245 -30.77 8.06 -51.79
C PRO A 1245 -30.67 9.08 -50.65
N GLU A 1246 -29.58 9.85 -50.63
CA GLU A 1246 -29.45 11.00 -49.74
C GLU A 1246 -30.57 12.02 -49.95
N GLY A 1247 -31.04 12.62 -48.85
CA GLY A 1247 -32.10 13.61 -48.85
C GLY A 1247 -33.03 13.51 -47.64
N THR A 1248 -34.04 14.36 -47.63
CA THR A 1248 -35.02 14.44 -46.54
C THR A 1248 -36.17 13.44 -46.74
N TYR A 1249 -36.43 12.65 -45.70
CA TYR A 1249 -37.56 11.72 -45.58
C TYR A 1249 -38.51 12.19 -44.49
N TYR A 1250 -39.77 11.76 -44.54
CA TYR A 1250 -40.75 12.00 -43.47
C TYR A 1250 -41.01 10.69 -42.75
N VAL A 1251 -40.89 10.69 -41.42
CA VAL A 1251 -40.99 9.46 -40.61
C VAL A 1251 -42.16 9.53 -39.64
N ILE A 1252 -42.78 8.38 -39.39
CA ILE A 1252 -43.89 8.23 -38.45
C ILE A 1252 -43.60 7.03 -37.56
N LEU A 1253 -43.64 7.26 -36.26
CA LEU A 1253 -43.65 6.22 -35.24
C LEU A 1253 -45.03 6.18 -34.58
N ALA A 1254 -45.64 5.00 -34.53
CA ALA A 1254 -46.89 4.77 -33.81
C ALA A 1254 -46.72 3.60 -32.83
N VAL A 1255 -47.09 3.79 -31.57
CA VAL A 1255 -47.08 2.74 -30.55
C VAL A 1255 -48.43 2.01 -30.58
N LYS A 1256 -48.42 0.69 -30.73
CA LYS A 1256 -49.63 -0.14 -30.75
C LYS A 1256 -50.34 -0.06 -29.40
N ASP A 1257 -51.66 -0.14 -29.43
CA ASP A 1257 -52.53 -0.11 -28.24
C ASP A 1257 -52.38 1.14 -27.33
N SER A 1258 -51.83 2.23 -27.87
CA SER A 1258 -51.77 3.54 -27.20
C SER A 1258 -52.15 4.69 -28.15
N SER A 1259 -52.32 5.89 -27.60
CA SER A 1259 -52.51 7.13 -28.39
C SER A 1259 -51.18 7.75 -28.86
N ILE A 1260 -50.03 7.17 -28.54
CA ILE A 1260 -48.71 7.74 -28.80
C ILE A 1260 -48.35 7.57 -30.28
N ARG A 1261 -48.32 8.69 -31.00
CA ARG A 1261 -47.85 8.80 -32.37
C ARG A 1261 -46.99 10.05 -32.52
N LYS A 1262 -45.74 9.90 -32.92
CA LYS A 1262 -44.83 11.00 -33.23
C LYS A 1262 -44.37 10.93 -34.69
N SER A 1263 -43.99 12.06 -35.26
CA SER A 1263 -43.52 12.15 -36.64
C SER A 1263 -42.60 13.36 -36.83
N THR A 1264 -41.60 13.23 -37.69
CA THR A 1264 -40.68 14.33 -38.01
C THR A 1264 -40.14 14.19 -39.44
N PHE A 1265 -39.38 15.19 -39.89
CA PHE A 1265 -38.51 15.07 -41.06
C PHE A 1265 -37.11 14.65 -40.64
N VAL A 1266 -36.51 13.74 -41.40
CA VAL A 1266 -35.14 13.23 -41.18
C VAL A 1266 -34.29 13.47 -42.43
N ASP A 1267 -33.14 14.12 -42.26
CA ASP A 1267 -32.11 14.23 -43.29
C ASP A 1267 -31.17 13.02 -43.25
N LEU A 1268 -31.12 12.25 -44.34
CA LEU A 1268 -30.17 11.15 -44.55
C LEU A 1268 -29.03 11.65 -45.43
N ARG A 1269 -27.78 11.59 -44.94
CA ARG A 1269 -26.58 12.03 -45.69
C ARG A 1269 -25.42 11.02 -45.53
N ARG A 1270 -24.78 10.60 -46.62
CA ARG A 1270 -23.60 9.73 -46.56
C ARG A 1270 -22.36 10.55 -46.84
N LYS A 1271 -21.47 10.68 -45.85
CA LYS A 1271 -20.19 11.36 -46.05
C LYS A 1271 -19.23 10.36 -46.71
N ARG A 1272 -18.74 10.70 -47.91
CA ARG A 1272 -17.71 9.94 -48.64
C ARG A 1272 -16.32 10.15 -48.08
#